data_AF-A0A4R4WNB9-F1
#
_entry.id   AF-A0A4R4WNB9-F1
#
_cell.length_a   1.000
_cell.length_b   1.000
_cell.length_c   1.000
_cell.angle_alpha   90.00
_cell.angle_beta   90.00
_cell.angle_gamma   90.00
#
_symmetry.space_group_name_H-M   'P 1'
#
loop_
_entity.id
_entity.type
_entity.pdbx_description
1 polymer ?
#
loop_
_entity_poly.entity_id
_entity_poly.type
_entity_poly.pdbx_seq_one_letter_code
_entity_poly.pdbx_strand_id
1 'polypeptide(L)'
;MGAARRARARSPAHVGPAGDPPRRHGAVRPPPGRPPARRPAGGDPRAARRPEGASGRGGRDGGVRGPADRVRGRPPGGLRRGAQRGGRQGVGIVPAEDGRRRLVRARLPAGSAARPRVLGSAGGRHGAGVRLPVVHRRHRAPQAGDRADHQLRRRRDDPGGAVGVPGGGRVQAAAALGGHPVPGGAAGGGRADLPYARPGLHPAQGSGGRPHLAGADRDVPAAQQAAVARLPAERPHGHGREPPVTRIPRIRRNDFGTLTPPALGAWDPTLTVTVVIPAHDRQETLDLTLAALSAQSYPEHLLDVIVVDDGSSTPLQLPELVPARTKLISSPPGGWGRAWAVQAGVDTATGEVIFVLDADMVPHRRHVEAQLRWHHLAPYVVALGWIDFTAGDELPTQQQVRQALEAGTERELFPLSPHRHDWAEKIIRDHDGLRTAPSSLAGRIHVGATVSYPAALLRSIGGMDTSLVLAEDTELGYRLTQAGAIYVPDPQSRAWHIGLPTAMRDFAALKRYNDPYIADRVPYRRYLRTDSGRQWLVPYVDAVVPAGTYEDVRASVDALLASTVPDVRVTVTGPWDALTTARRSPLADPGLDLRLILAAFDHDPRVHLAGDTSQPLPGTPPYRLSVPPGWMVAGDAVERLVGHMEEHDLGALRIVLEETAQGVTAARLDRTAALSRAALVAAPDEDQEDLVDALFGVEWVDGETWGFKRRPAVYPPRRKPVSDLELLAARQEKEIALYRKRTATLRAELAQLRREASKHGRDAARWREKAETWRREAVRLARTQDRTVLKRAARKIRGLAFPGR
;
A
#
# COMPACT_ATOMS: atom_id res chain seq x y z
N MET A 1 1.69 -51.05 47.77
CA MET A 1 2.13 -50.47 49.06
C MET A 1 2.33 -48.97 48.83
N GLY A 2 1.89 -48.01 49.64
CA GLY A 2 0.84 -47.94 50.68
C GLY A 2 0.21 -46.52 50.60
N ALA A 3 -1.08 -46.30 50.83
CA ALA A 3 -1.75 -46.15 52.14
C ALA A 3 -1.26 -44.91 52.94
N ALA A 4 -2.12 -44.04 53.55
CA ALA A 4 -3.59 -43.90 53.51
C ALA A 4 -4.05 -42.60 54.25
N ARG A 5 -5.39 -42.41 54.39
CA ARG A 5 -6.15 -41.42 55.21
C ARG A 5 -6.39 -40.05 54.51
N ARG A 6 -7.60 -39.46 54.41
CA ARG A 6 -8.86 -39.37 55.23
C ARG A 6 -8.67 -38.51 56.50
N ALA A 7 -9.62 -37.67 56.95
CA ALA A 7 -11.10 -37.62 56.84
C ALA A 7 -11.61 -36.16 56.62
N ARG A 8 -12.80 -35.85 56.05
CA ARG A 8 -14.19 -35.86 56.62
C ARG A 8 -14.32 -35.32 58.06
N ALA A 9 -15.37 -34.60 58.49
CA ALA A 9 -16.48 -33.83 57.87
C ALA A 9 -17.39 -33.27 59.01
N ARG A 10 -18.21 -32.21 58.79
CA ARG A 10 -19.56 -32.00 59.41
C ARG A 10 -20.23 -30.64 59.07
N SER A 11 -21.57 -30.66 59.08
CA SER A 11 -22.53 -29.53 59.18
C SER A 11 -23.37 -29.76 60.47
N PRO A 12 -24.51 -29.08 60.81
CA PRO A 12 -25.29 -28.03 60.12
C PRO A 12 -25.84 -26.91 61.08
N ALA A 13 -26.91 -26.20 60.65
CA ALA A 13 -27.89 -25.40 61.43
C ALA A 13 -27.45 -23.99 61.93
N HIS A 14 -28.34 -23.03 62.24
CA HIS A 14 -29.62 -22.53 61.63
C HIS A 14 -30.06 -21.22 62.36
N VAL A 15 -31.25 -20.67 62.07
CA VAL A 15 -31.95 -19.52 62.74
C VAL A 15 -31.59 -18.09 62.25
N GLY A 16 -32.63 -17.23 62.09
CA GLY A 16 -32.58 -15.78 61.76
C GLY A 16 -33.09 -14.91 62.94
N PRO A 17 -33.95 -13.88 62.77
CA PRO A 17 -34.55 -13.31 61.54
C PRO A 17 -34.64 -11.75 61.51
N ALA A 18 -35.46 -11.22 60.58
CA ALA A 18 -36.17 -9.92 60.60
C ALA A 18 -35.43 -8.59 60.29
N GLY A 19 -36.13 -7.71 59.56
CA GLY A 19 -35.70 -6.35 59.18
C GLY A 19 -36.46 -5.80 57.96
N ASP A 20 -37.70 -5.36 58.14
CA ASP A 20 -38.61 -4.85 57.08
C ASP A 20 -38.90 -3.32 57.28
N PRO A 21 -39.85 -2.61 56.61
CA PRO A 21 -39.46 -1.51 55.72
C PRO A 21 -40.15 -0.15 56.03
N PRO A 22 -39.83 0.94 55.31
CA PRO A 22 -40.66 2.14 55.25
C PRO A 22 -41.68 2.09 54.09
N ARG A 23 -42.88 2.65 54.28
CA ARG A 23 -44.00 2.62 53.31
C ARG A 23 -44.41 4.02 52.80
N ARG A 24 -44.76 4.06 51.50
CA ARG A 24 -45.87 4.80 50.84
C ARG A 24 -46.23 6.24 51.29
N HIS A 25 -46.18 7.16 50.32
CA HIS A 25 -47.30 8.03 49.91
C HIS A 25 -47.17 8.24 48.37
N GLY A 26 -48.21 8.46 47.56
CA GLY A 26 -49.67 8.44 47.75
C GLY A 26 -50.35 8.23 46.37
N ALA A 27 -51.67 8.04 46.31
CA ALA A 27 -52.37 7.61 45.07
C ALA A 27 -53.37 8.65 44.52
N VAL A 28 -53.45 8.77 43.18
CA VAL A 28 -54.60 9.33 42.44
C VAL A 28 -54.74 8.60 41.09
N ARG A 29 -55.98 8.25 40.69
CA ARG A 29 -56.37 7.72 39.36
C ARG A 29 -57.90 7.84 39.20
N PRO A 30 -58.43 7.68 37.97
CA PRO A 30 -58.68 8.68 36.92
C PRO A 30 -59.93 9.55 37.22
N PRO A 31 -60.59 10.25 36.25
CA PRO A 31 -61.76 9.65 35.55
C PRO A 31 -61.90 10.14 34.05
N PRO A 32 -63.09 10.30 33.37
CA PRO A 32 -63.39 9.45 32.18
C PRO A 32 -64.13 10.06 30.95
N GLY A 33 -64.18 9.32 29.81
CA GLY A 33 -65.17 9.47 28.72
C GLY A 33 -64.98 10.69 27.78
N ARG A 34 -65.78 10.89 26.71
CA ARG A 34 -66.81 10.09 25.98
C ARG A 34 -66.91 10.60 24.49
N PRO A 35 -67.69 9.97 23.56
CA PRO A 35 -67.59 10.17 22.09
C PRO A 35 -68.87 10.86 21.50
N PRO A 36 -69.51 10.52 20.34
CA PRO A 36 -69.09 10.16 18.97
C PRO A 36 -69.81 10.97 17.83
N ALA A 37 -69.31 10.94 16.58
CA ALA A 37 -70.08 11.23 15.34
C ALA A 37 -69.29 10.79 14.08
N ARG A 38 -69.83 10.63 12.86
CA ARG A 38 -71.03 9.99 12.28
C ARG A 38 -70.94 10.17 10.73
N ARG A 39 -71.33 9.14 9.98
CA ARG A 39 -71.61 9.03 8.50
C ARG A 39 -72.30 10.27 7.84
N PRO A 40 -72.28 10.48 6.49
CA PRO A 40 -72.55 9.53 5.36
C PRO A 40 -71.48 9.52 4.23
N ALA A 41 -71.45 8.72 3.13
CA ALA A 41 -72.28 7.70 2.44
C ALA A 41 -72.61 8.09 0.97
N GLY A 42 -72.49 7.12 0.03
CA GLY A 42 -72.68 7.27 -1.43
C GLY A 42 -71.36 7.28 -2.23
N GLY A 43 -71.22 6.62 -3.40
CA GLY A 43 -72.15 5.71 -4.11
C GLY A 43 -71.50 5.00 -5.32
N ASP A 44 -72.05 3.85 -5.71
CA ASP A 44 -71.76 3.02 -6.92
C ASP A 44 -72.73 3.46 -8.08
N PRO A 45 -72.82 2.89 -9.32
CA PRO A 45 -72.11 1.75 -9.93
C PRO A 45 -71.75 1.85 -11.46
N ARG A 46 -71.23 0.73 -12.04
CA ARG A 46 -71.17 0.31 -13.48
C ARG A 46 -70.01 0.86 -14.35
N ALA A 47 -69.42 0.15 -15.33
CA ALA A 47 -69.30 -1.27 -15.75
C ALA A 47 -68.20 -1.36 -16.89
N ALA A 48 -67.91 -2.40 -17.72
CA ALA A 48 -68.48 -3.73 -17.99
C ALA A 48 -67.50 -4.68 -18.78
N ARG A 49 -67.86 -5.99 -18.88
CA ARG A 49 -67.67 -6.95 -20.01
C ARG A 49 -66.26 -7.26 -20.63
N ARG A 50 -65.64 -8.35 -20.13
CA ARG A 50 -65.39 -9.71 -20.76
C ARG A 50 -65.89 -9.99 -22.22
N PRO A 51 -65.50 -11.12 -22.91
CA PRO A 51 -64.58 -12.24 -22.55
C PRO A 51 -63.67 -12.88 -23.69
N GLU A 52 -62.84 -13.87 -23.31
CA GLU A 52 -62.48 -15.21 -23.92
C GLU A 52 -62.17 -15.45 -25.45
N GLY A 53 -61.30 -16.43 -25.80
CA GLY A 53 -61.14 -16.91 -27.21
C GLY A 53 -60.00 -17.90 -27.63
N ALA A 54 -60.07 -19.19 -27.23
CA ALA A 54 -59.62 -20.43 -27.93
C ALA A 54 -58.38 -20.56 -28.89
N SER A 55 -57.35 -21.31 -28.43
CA SER A 55 -56.67 -22.52 -29.01
C SER A 55 -56.51 -22.85 -30.53
N GLY A 56 -55.31 -23.38 -30.90
CA GLY A 56 -55.05 -24.33 -32.02
C GLY A 56 -53.64 -24.15 -32.65
N ARG A 57 -52.67 -25.09 -32.70
CA ARG A 57 -52.53 -26.50 -33.16
C ARG A 57 -51.99 -26.66 -34.62
N GLY A 58 -50.82 -27.29 -34.76
CA GLY A 58 -50.23 -27.76 -36.05
C GLY A 58 -49.38 -26.73 -36.82
N GLY A 59 -48.43 -27.11 -37.69
CA GLY A 59 -47.85 -28.45 -37.90
C GLY A 59 -46.99 -28.63 -39.17
N ARG A 60 -45.68 -28.88 -38.99
CA ARG A 60 -44.79 -29.82 -39.72
C ARG A 60 -44.45 -29.71 -41.24
N ASP A 61 -43.16 -29.94 -41.47
CA ASP A 61 -42.49 -30.77 -42.51
C ASP A 61 -42.38 -30.33 -44.01
N GLY A 62 -41.15 -30.47 -44.57
CA GLY A 62 -40.84 -30.57 -46.01
C GLY A 62 -40.35 -29.29 -46.72
N GLY A 63 -39.33 -29.32 -47.62
CA GLY A 63 -38.39 -30.40 -47.94
C GLY A 63 -37.48 -30.15 -49.17
N VAL A 64 -36.16 -30.34 -48.99
CA VAL A 64 -35.11 -30.82 -49.93
C VAL A 64 -35.20 -30.52 -51.46
N ARG A 65 -34.18 -29.83 -52.03
CA ARG A 65 -33.33 -30.29 -53.18
C ARG A 65 -32.29 -29.25 -53.66
N GLY A 66 -31.11 -29.71 -54.08
CA GLY A 66 -30.14 -28.97 -54.90
C GLY A 66 -30.28 -29.28 -56.41
N PRO A 67 -29.37 -28.86 -57.31
CA PRO A 67 -27.97 -29.31 -57.28
C PRO A 67 -26.90 -28.23 -57.68
N ALA A 68 -25.76 -28.70 -58.20
CA ALA A 68 -24.48 -28.01 -58.48
C ALA A 68 -24.49 -27.05 -59.72
N ASP A 69 -23.41 -26.37 -60.17
CA ASP A 69 -21.96 -26.63 -59.99
C ASP A 69 -21.01 -25.42 -60.20
N ARG A 70 -19.76 -25.55 -59.70
CA ARG A 70 -18.46 -24.83 -59.96
C ARG A 70 -18.42 -23.33 -60.39
N VAL A 71 -17.53 -22.55 -59.75
CA VAL A 71 -16.22 -22.03 -60.29
C VAL A 71 -15.59 -20.91 -59.40
N ARG A 72 -14.32 -21.10 -58.96
CA ARG A 72 -13.26 -20.13 -58.56
C ARG A 72 -13.59 -18.84 -57.73
N GLY A 73 -12.90 -18.70 -56.59
CA GLY A 73 -11.76 -17.75 -56.50
C GLY A 73 -11.83 -16.48 -55.60
N ARG A 74 -11.24 -16.56 -54.39
CA ARG A 74 -10.68 -15.50 -53.50
C ARG A 74 -11.57 -14.29 -53.05
N PRO A 75 -11.40 -13.82 -51.79
CA PRO A 75 -12.13 -12.65 -51.26
C PRO A 75 -11.32 -11.32 -51.30
N PRO A 76 -11.99 -10.16 -51.41
CA PRO A 76 -11.56 -8.92 -50.76
C PRO A 76 -12.01 -8.93 -49.27
N GLY A 77 -11.47 -8.14 -48.35
CA GLY A 77 -10.50 -7.05 -48.49
C GLY A 77 -10.59 -6.14 -47.24
N GLY A 78 -10.22 -6.67 -46.07
CA GLY A 78 -10.49 -6.03 -44.77
C GLY A 78 -9.72 -4.72 -44.53
N LEU A 79 -10.43 -3.59 -44.52
CA LEU A 79 -9.85 -2.26 -44.24
C LEU A 79 -9.49 -2.08 -42.76
N ARG A 80 -8.19 -2.09 -42.45
CA ARG A 80 -7.66 -1.64 -41.16
C ARG A 80 -7.88 -0.13 -40.98
N ARG A 81 -8.61 0.29 -39.94
CA ARG A 81 -8.48 1.66 -39.40
C ARG A 81 -7.32 1.70 -38.42
N GLY A 82 -6.31 2.53 -38.71
CA GLY A 82 -5.13 2.66 -37.86
C GLY A 82 -5.37 3.60 -36.67
N ALA A 83 -5.06 3.13 -35.46
CA ALA A 83 -4.86 4.01 -34.32
C ALA A 83 -3.46 4.65 -34.43
N GLN A 84 -3.38 5.98 -34.36
CA GLN A 84 -2.10 6.69 -34.35
C GLN A 84 -1.37 6.42 -33.04
N ARG A 85 -0.25 5.68 -33.09
CA ARG A 85 0.67 5.58 -31.94
C ARG A 85 1.44 6.90 -31.80
N GLY A 86 1.39 7.49 -30.61
CA GLY A 86 2.38 8.50 -30.21
C GLY A 86 3.80 7.91 -30.29
N GLY A 87 4.79 8.77 -30.56
CA GLY A 87 6.16 8.34 -30.84
C GLY A 87 6.83 7.66 -29.64
N ARG A 88 6.90 6.32 -29.65
CA ARG A 88 7.69 5.55 -28.70
C ARG A 88 9.19 5.78 -28.95
N GLN A 89 9.90 6.32 -27.96
CA GLN A 89 11.37 6.19 -27.88
C GLN A 89 11.73 4.83 -27.28
N GLY A 90 11.28 3.75 -27.94
CA GLY A 90 11.58 2.38 -27.52
C GLY A 90 12.95 1.95 -28.04
N VAL A 91 13.78 1.38 -27.16
CA VAL A 91 15.01 0.69 -27.57
C VAL A 91 14.61 -0.65 -28.18
N GLY A 92 14.77 -0.80 -29.50
CA GLY A 92 14.48 -2.06 -30.17
C GLY A 92 15.58 -3.09 -29.91
N ILE A 93 15.20 -4.30 -29.53
CA ILE A 93 16.12 -5.45 -29.49
C ILE A 93 15.68 -6.44 -30.56
N VAL A 94 16.63 -6.93 -31.35
CA VAL A 94 16.39 -7.90 -32.43
C VAL A 94 17.33 -9.09 -32.21
N PRO A 95 16.84 -10.35 -32.34
CA PRO A 95 17.73 -11.51 -32.39
C PRO A 95 18.55 -11.46 -33.69
N ALA A 96 19.87 -11.56 -33.57
CA ALA A 96 20.76 -11.74 -34.71
C ALA A 96 20.90 -13.23 -35.06
N GLU A 97 21.36 -13.50 -36.28
CA GLU A 97 21.51 -14.86 -36.84
C GLU A 97 22.54 -15.72 -36.11
N ASP A 98 23.38 -15.10 -35.25
CA ASP A 98 24.33 -15.75 -34.34
C ASP A 98 23.72 -16.11 -32.97
N GLY A 99 22.40 -15.96 -32.80
CA GLY A 99 21.65 -16.19 -31.56
C GLY A 99 21.75 -15.06 -30.54
N ARG A 100 22.52 -13.99 -30.80
CA ARG A 100 22.74 -12.89 -29.85
C ARG A 100 21.66 -11.82 -29.99
N ARG A 101 21.14 -11.31 -28.87
CA ARG A 101 20.23 -10.15 -28.86
C ARG A 101 21.05 -8.87 -29.07
N ARG A 102 20.77 -8.09 -30.14
CA ARG A 102 21.48 -6.83 -30.47
C ARG A 102 20.58 -5.60 -30.35
N LEU A 103 21.17 -4.47 -29.96
CA LEU A 103 20.47 -3.20 -29.75
C LEU A 103 20.30 -2.40 -31.06
N VAL A 104 19.07 -2.00 -31.38
CA VAL A 104 18.74 -1.11 -32.50
C VAL A 104 18.30 0.25 -31.95
N ARG A 105 19.28 1.13 -31.68
CA ARG A 105 19.02 2.56 -31.42
C ARG A 105 18.62 3.26 -32.72
N ALA A 106 17.45 3.90 -32.73
CA ALA A 106 16.98 4.70 -33.85
C ALA A 106 17.89 5.94 -34.03
N ARG A 107 18.77 5.93 -35.02
CA ARG A 107 19.60 7.10 -35.37
C ARG A 107 18.74 8.19 -35.98
N LEU A 108 18.77 9.39 -35.39
CA LEU A 108 18.29 10.60 -36.06
C LEU A 108 19.17 10.86 -37.30
N PRO A 109 18.59 11.24 -38.46
CA PRO A 109 19.38 11.60 -39.63
C PRO A 109 20.15 12.91 -39.38
N ALA A 110 21.44 12.91 -39.68
CA ALA A 110 22.27 14.11 -39.56
C ALA A 110 21.87 15.13 -40.63
N GLY A 111 21.34 16.28 -40.20
CA GLY A 111 20.98 17.37 -41.11
C GLY A 111 22.21 17.99 -41.76
N SER A 112 22.28 17.96 -43.09
CA SER A 112 23.38 18.56 -43.85
C SER A 112 23.29 20.09 -43.82
N ALA A 113 24.44 20.76 -43.68
CA ALA A 113 24.51 22.20 -43.62
C ALA A 113 24.39 22.85 -45.01
N ALA A 114 23.24 23.43 -45.32
CA ALA A 114 23.03 24.28 -46.50
C ALA A 114 22.75 25.73 -46.08
N ARG A 115 23.59 26.68 -46.54
CA ARG A 115 23.40 28.12 -46.29
C ARG A 115 22.36 28.72 -47.26
N PRO A 116 21.37 29.50 -46.80
CA PRO A 116 20.57 30.34 -47.69
C PRO A 116 21.42 31.49 -48.27
N ARG A 117 21.22 31.81 -49.56
CA ARG A 117 21.63 33.09 -50.15
C ARG A 117 20.56 34.15 -49.88
N VAL A 118 20.95 35.43 -49.87
CA VAL A 118 20.06 36.59 -49.70
C VAL A 118 19.80 37.25 -51.06
N LEU A 119 18.52 37.48 -51.40
CA LEU A 119 17.94 38.39 -52.41
C LEU A 119 16.41 38.13 -52.44
N GLY A 120 15.50 39.09 -52.60
CA GLY A 120 15.61 40.55 -52.56
C GLY A 120 14.27 41.27 -52.87
N SER A 121 13.87 42.21 -51.99
CA SER A 121 12.93 43.36 -52.17
C SER A 121 11.45 43.16 -52.62
N ALA A 122 10.73 44.29 -52.57
CA ALA A 122 9.44 44.66 -53.23
C ALA A 122 8.08 44.23 -52.61
N GLY A 123 7.52 45.14 -51.80
CA GLY A 123 6.19 45.10 -51.17
C GLY A 123 4.93 45.13 -52.06
N GLY A 124 3.77 45.02 -51.42
CA GLY A 124 2.42 45.09 -51.98
C GLY A 124 1.35 45.33 -50.89
N ARG A 125 0.17 45.89 -51.23
CA ARG A 125 -0.88 46.31 -50.27
C ARG A 125 -2.15 45.44 -50.32
N HIS A 126 -2.83 45.39 -49.18
CA HIS A 126 -4.28 45.15 -48.91
C HIS A 126 -5.15 44.30 -49.87
N GLY A 127 -5.88 43.34 -49.27
CA GLY A 127 -7.08 42.72 -49.88
C GLY A 127 -7.87 41.89 -48.84
N ALA A 128 -9.20 41.81 -48.98
CA ALA A 128 -10.07 40.91 -48.21
C ALA A 128 -10.07 39.49 -48.84
N GLY A 129 -10.50 38.41 -48.19
CA GLY A 129 -11.04 38.27 -46.82
C GLY A 129 -12.36 37.47 -46.80
N VAL A 130 -12.30 36.15 -46.58
CA VAL A 130 -13.47 35.26 -46.45
C VAL A 130 -13.29 34.32 -45.23
N ARG A 131 -14.39 33.95 -44.58
CA ARG A 131 -14.44 33.12 -43.36
C ARG A 131 -14.73 31.65 -43.69
N LEU A 132 -14.36 30.72 -42.80
CA LEU A 132 -15.15 29.53 -42.39
C LEU A 132 -14.51 28.90 -41.11
N PRO A 133 -15.18 27.95 -40.41
CA PRO A 133 -15.87 28.26 -39.16
C PRO A 133 -15.07 27.95 -37.87
N VAL A 134 -15.45 28.62 -36.77
CA VAL A 134 -14.91 28.36 -35.42
C VAL A 134 -15.84 27.42 -34.65
N VAL A 135 -15.33 26.26 -34.23
CA VAL A 135 -15.98 25.39 -33.24
C VAL A 135 -15.51 25.81 -31.84
N HIS A 136 -16.43 26.26 -30.98
CA HIS A 136 -16.10 26.60 -29.60
C HIS A 136 -15.94 25.34 -28.72
N ARG A 137 -14.75 25.17 -28.14
CA ARG A 137 -14.58 24.52 -26.82
C ARG A 137 -13.91 25.49 -25.86
N ARG A 138 -14.68 25.98 -24.88
CA ARG A 138 -14.15 26.75 -23.74
C ARG A 138 -13.71 25.78 -22.65
N HIS A 139 -12.41 25.64 -22.40
CA HIS A 139 -11.95 25.12 -21.11
C HIS A 139 -12.07 26.24 -20.08
N ARG A 140 -12.82 25.97 -19.01
CA ARG A 140 -12.98 26.87 -17.85
C ARG A 140 -12.20 26.25 -16.69
N ALA A 141 -11.27 26.97 -16.10
CA ALA A 141 -10.58 26.51 -14.90
C ALA A 141 -11.55 26.48 -13.70
N PRO A 142 -11.46 25.50 -12.77
CA PRO A 142 -12.20 25.54 -11.53
C PRO A 142 -11.74 26.71 -10.65
N GLN A 143 -12.68 27.48 -10.11
CA GLN A 143 -12.40 28.42 -9.02
C GLN A 143 -12.66 27.73 -7.69
N ALA A 144 -11.90 28.10 -6.66
CA ALA A 144 -12.13 27.62 -5.30
C ALA A 144 -13.16 28.52 -4.59
N GLY A 145 -14.15 27.90 -3.95
CA GLY A 145 -15.15 28.59 -3.15
C GLY A 145 -16.39 27.72 -2.92
N ASP A 146 -16.46 27.08 -1.76
CA ASP A 146 -17.53 27.36 -0.78
C ASP A 146 -17.21 26.67 0.57
N ARG A 147 -17.41 27.42 1.67
CA ARG A 147 -17.23 26.97 3.06
C ARG A 147 -18.10 27.81 4.01
N ALA A 148 -19.25 27.27 4.38
CA ALA A 148 -20.14 27.72 5.45
C ALA A 148 -21.09 26.55 5.78
N ASP A 149 -21.55 26.31 7.00
CA ASP A 149 -21.13 26.80 8.33
C ASP A 149 -21.52 25.72 9.37
N HIS A 150 -20.84 25.65 10.50
CA HIS A 150 -21.46 25.46 11.83
C HIS A 150 -20.43 25.55 12.97
N GLN A 151 -20.24 26.78 13.46
CA GLN A 151 -20.19 27.14 14.89
C GLN A 151 -19.74 26.10 15.94
N LEU A 152 -18.69 26.45 16.72
CA LEU A 152 -18.78 26.28 18.18
C LEU A 152 -18.00 27.37 18.93
N ARG A 153 -18.62 27.86 20.01
CA ARG A 153 -18.34 29.11 20.73
C ARG A 153 -17.00 29.11 21.48
N ARG A 154 -16.28 30.24 21.44
CA ARG A 154 -15.51 30.77 22.58
C ARG A 154 -15.73 32.28 22.72
N ARG A 155 -15.74 32.78 23.96
CA ARG A 155 -16.13 34.16 24.32
C ARG A 155 -15.00 35.18 24.07
N ARG A 156 -15.39 36.46 23.99
CA ARG A 156 -14.56 37.63 24.24
C ARG A 156 -15.20 38.44 25.37
N ASP A 157 -14.37 38.92 26.27
CA ASP A 157 -14.55 40.05 27.20
C ASP A 157 -13.11 40.47 27.62
N ASP A 158 -12.71 41.71 27.90
CA ASP A 158 -12.92 43.01 27.21
C ASP A 158 -11.70 43.93 27.53
N PRO A 159 -11.36 45.02 26.80
CA PRO A 159 -10.07 45.73 26.96
C PRO A 159 -10.12 47.05 27.77
N GLY A 160 -9.03 47.42 28.45
CA GLY A 160 -8.86 48.76 29.03
C GLY A 160 -7.50 49.02 29.73
N GLY A 161 -7.20 50.28 30.04
CA GLY A 161 -6.17 50.66 31.04
C GLY A 161 -4.80 51.12 30.51
N ALA A 162 -4.68 52.39 30.10
CA ALA A 162 -3.49 53.02 29.53
C ALA A 162 -2.34 53.41 30.52
N VAL A 163 -1.28 54.04 29.96
CA VAL A 163 -0.20 54.85 30.59
C VAL A 163 1.07 54.11 31.08
N GLY A 164 2.26 54.59 30.64
CA GLY A 164 3.59 54.21 31.20
C GLY A 164 4.78 54.32 30.22
N VAL A 165 5.50 55.46 30.23
CA VAL A 165 6.66 55.80 29.35
C VAL A 165 7.52 56.89 30.08
N PRO A 166 8.85 57.06 29.91
CA PRO A 166 9.90 56.30 29.21
C PRO A 166 11.12 55.88 30.09
N GLY A 167 12.10 55.18 29.49
CA GLY A 167 13.51 55.17 29.93
C GLY A 167 14.19 53.79 29.84
N GLY A 168 15.45 53.64 29.43
CA GLY A 168 16.41 54.60 28.87
C GLY A 168 17.82 53.99 28.77
N GLY A 169 18.72 54.57 27.97
CA GLY A 169 20.17 54.30 28.02
C GLY A 169 20.69 53.01 27.33
N ARG A 170 21.69 53.17 26.45
CA ARG A 170 22.50 52.05 25.92
C ARG A 170 23.82 51.96 26.69
N VAL A 171 24.26 50.77 27.06
CA VAL A 171 25.69 50.36 27.12
C VAL A 171 25.73 48.88 26.72
N GLN A 172 26.03 48.56 25.46
CA GLN A 172 27.37 48.14 24.97
C GLN A 172 28.01 46.99 25.74
N ALA A 173 28.32 45.91 25.03
CA ALA A 173 29.14 44.81 25.50
C ALA A 173 30.53 44.82 24.83
N ALA A 174 31.55 44.44 25.59
CA ALA A 174 32.87 44.01 25.14
C ALA A 174 33.16 42.70 25.91
N ALA A 175 33.40 41.58 25.23
CA ALA A 175 34.73 41.10 24.82
C ALA A 175 35.68 40.86 26.01
N ALA A 176 36.45 39.77 26.12
CA ALA A 176 36.54 38.44 25.49
C ALA A 176 37.88 37.84 25.98
N LEU A 177 38.09 36.52 25.84
CA LEU A 177 39.32 35.80 26.26
C LEU A 177 39.50 35.72 27.80
N GLY A 178 40.09 34.67 28.39
CA GLY A 178 40.49 33.38 27.84
C GLY A 178 41.44 32.62 28.78
N GLY A 179 41.51 31.29 28.66
CA GLY A 179 42.54 30.44 29.30
C GLY A 179 42.09 29.61 30.52
N HIS A 180 42.59 28.38 30.58
CA HIS A 180 42.68 27.54 31.80
C HIS A 180 44.11 27.69 32.39
N PRO A 181 44.32 27.48 33.72
CA PRO A 181 44.58 26.12 34.22
C PRO A 181 43.89 25.77 35.57
N VAL A 182 44.15 24.53 36.00
CA VAL A 182 43.75 23.78 37.21
C VAL A 182 44.93 23.80 38.23
N PRO A 183 44.86 23.46 39.55
CA PRO A 183 43.79 22.93 40.45
C PRO A 183 43.57 23.69 41.79
N GLY A 184 42.69 23.18 42.68
CA GLY A 184 42.94 23.17 44.14
C GLY A 184 41.76 23.49 45.09
N GLY A 185 41.66 22.76 46.23
CA GLY A 185 40.71 23.00 47.34
C GLY A 185 39.27 22.52 47.08
N ALA A 186 38.61 21.63 47.84
CA ALA A 186 38.63 21.18 49.23
C ALA A 186 37.79 22.04 50.22
N ALA A 187 36.93 21.36 51.00
CA ALA A 187 35.87 21.88 51.89
C ALA A 187 34.74 22.69 51.20
N GLY A 188 33.49 22.67 51.69
CA GLY A 188 32.93 21.77 52.72
C GLY A 188 31.57 22.22 53.29
N GLY A 189 30.65 21.28 53.52
CA GLY A 189 29.46 21.44 54.37
C GLY A 189 28.22 22.05 53.70
N GLY A 190 27.03 21.63 54.17
CA GLY A 190 25.74 22.18 53.72
C GLY A 190 24.68 21.14 53.34
N ARG A 191 24.25 20.28 54.29
CA ARG A 191 22.99 19.53 54.11
C ARG A 191 21.80 20.42 54.44
N ALA A 192 20.70 20.22 53.70
CA ALA A 192 19.35 20.48 54.15
C ALA A 192 18.49 19.27 53.77
N ASP A 193 18.09 18.48 54.77
CA ASP A 193 17.32 17.24 54.57
C ASP A 193 15.80 17.54 54.53
N LEU A 194 15.08 16.96 53.57
CA LEU A 194 13.61 16.81 53.54
C LEU A 194 13.24 15.53 52.71
N PRO A 195 12.07 14.89 52.95
CA PRO A 195 12.15 13.49 53.43
C PRO A 195 11.35 12.44 52.63
N TYR A 196 11.36 11.22 53.19
CA TYR A 196 10.58 10.00 52.88
C TYR A 196 11.19 8.91 51.98
N ALA A 197 11.79 7.94 52.69
CA ALA A 197 11.54 6.49 52.63
C ALA A 197 11.64 5.72 51.29
N ARG A 198 12.60 4.78 51.26
CA ARG A 198 12.60 3.59 50.39
C ARG A 198 12.29 2.32 51.20
N PRO A 199 11.50 1.37 50.69
CA PRO A 199 11.69 -0.05 51.00
C PRO A 199 12.99 -0.57 50.38
N GLY A 200 13.67 -1.51 51.05
CA GLY A 200 15.02 -1.94 50.68
C GLY A 200 15.11 -3.09 49.67
N LEU A 201 16.26 -3.20 49.01
CA LEU A 201 16.73 -4.41 48.33
C LEU A 201 17.98 -4.93 49.07
N HIS A 202 17.97 -6.20 49.46
CA HIS A 202 19.17 -6.87 49.98
C HIS A 202 20.08 -7.34 48.83
N PRO A 203 21.41 -7.39 49.04
CA PRO A 203 22.37 -7.67 47.97
C PRO A 203 22.56 -9.18 47.72
N ALA A 204 22.66 -9.55 46.45
CA ALA A 204 23.35 -10.77 46.03
C ALA A 204 24.83 -10.48 45.78
N GLN A 205 25.72 -11.39 46.14
CA GLN A 205 27.18 -11.23 46.02
C GLN A 205 27.64 -11.49 44.58
N GLY A 206 28.64 -10.73 44.11
CA GLY A 206 29.16 -10.84 42.74
C GLY A 206 30.51 -11.57 42.64
N SER A 207 30.83 -12.08 41.45
CA SER A 207 32.20 -12.47 41.08
C SER A 207 32.40 -12.41 39.56
N GLY A 208 33.64 -12.19 39.12
CA GLY A 208 34.10 -12.40 37.73
C GLY A 208 33.46 -11.54 36.62
N GLY A 209 34.14 -10.46 36.19
CA GLY A 209 33.73 -9.69 35.01
C GLY A 209 34.83 -9.57 33.96
N ARG A 210 34.48 -9.70 32.67
CA ARG A 210 35.18 -9.14 31.48
C ARG A 210 34.25 -9.21 30.23
N PRO A 211 34.62 -8.58 29.09
CA PRO A 211 33.82 -7.46 28.57
C PRO A 211 32.70 -7.84 27.60
N HIS A 212 31.75 -6.90 27.49
CA HIS A 212 30.53 -7.00 26.70
C HIS A 212 30.83 -6.71 25.21
N LEU A 213 30.79 -7.75 24.39
CA LEU A 213 30.62 -7.67 22.94
C LEU A 213 29.49 -8.62 22.53
N ALA A 214 28.27 -8.13 22.70
CA ALA A 214 27.07 -8.68 22.08
C ALA A 214 26.32 -7.50 21.47
N GLY A 215 26.13 -7.52 20.14
CA GLY A 215 25.15 -6.65 19.51
C GLY A 215 23.76 -7.02 20.02
N ALA A 216 22.85 -6.05 20.04
CA ALA A 216 21.46 -6.32 20.42
C ALA A 216 20.74 -7.00 19.25
N ASP A 217 20.87 -8.33 19.16
CA ASP A 217 19.96 -9.14 18.35
C ASP A 217 18.52 -8.79 18.74
N ARG A 218 17.75 -8.33 17.77
CA ARG A 218 16.32 -8.11 17.90
C ARG A 218 15.63 -9.37 17.41
N ASP A 219 15.39 -10.30 18.33
CA ASP A 219 14.67 -11.53 18.07
C ASP A 219 13.31 -11.25 17.43
N VAL A 220 13.27 -11.32 16.09
CA VAL A 220 12.05 -11.61 15.35
C VAL A 220 11.83 -13.11 15.51
N PRO A 221 10.68 -13.57 16.04
CA PRO A 221 10.44 -14.99 16.29
C PRO A 221 10.69 -15.84 15.04
N ALA A 222 11.49 -16.90 15.16
CA ALA A 222 12.01 -17.71 14.05
C ALA A 222 10.94 -18.45 13.22
N ALA A 223 9.65 -18.28 13.53
CA ALA A 223 8.51 -18.86 12.81
C ALA A 223 8.36 -18.37 11.35
N GLN A 224 9.04 -17.28 10.95
CA GLN A 224 8.95 -16.72 9.59
C GLN A 224 10.08 -17.18 8.64
N GLN A 225 10.98 -18.09 9.05
CA GLN A 225 12.06 -18.63 8.20
C GLN A 225 11.73 -20.01 7.58
N ALA A 226 10.44 -20.35 7.43
CA ALA A 226 10.03 -21.54 6.69
C ALA A 226 10.43 -21.42 5.20
N ALA A 227 11.25 -22.35 4.72
CA ALA A 227 11.73 -22.36 3.35
C ALA A 227 10.61 -22.56 2.33
N VAL A 228 10.76 -21.99 1.13
CA VAL A 228 9.86 -22.23 -0.01
C VAL A 228 10.06 -23.67 -0.51
N ALA A 229 9.34 -24.60 0.11
CA ALA A 229 9.05 -25.87 -0.51
C ALA A 229 8.27 -25.61 -1.81
N ARG A 230 8.72 -26.21 -2.91
CA ARG A 230 7.86 -26.38 -4.09
C ARG A 230 6.60 -27.14 -3.65
N LEU A 231 5.44 -26.78 -4.20
CA LEU A 231 4.18 -27.50 -3.96
C LEU A 231 4.42 -29.03 -4.04
N PRO A 232 4.28 -29.79 -2.94
CA PRO A 232 4.54 -31.22 -2.96
C PRO A 232 3.55 -31.91 -3.90
N ALA A 233 4.07 -32.61 -4.91
CA ALA A 233 3.26 -33.39 -5.85
C ALA A 233 2.86 -34.76 -5.24
N GLU A 234 2.44 -34.76 -3.97
CA GLU A 234 2.07 -35.97 -3.23
C GLU A 234 0.66 -36.41 -3.61
N ARG A 235 0.57 -37.48 -4.40
CA ARG A 235 -0.69 -38.14 -4.76
C ARG A 235 -1.11 -39.05 -3.59
N PRO A 236 -2.31 -38.90 -3.00
CA PRO A 236 -2.85 -39.95 -2.14
C PRO A 236 -3.06 -41.23 -2.98
N HIS A 237 -2.73 -42.40 -2.41
CA HIS A 237 -2.83 -43.67 -3.12
C HIS A 237 -4.29 -44.11 -3.32
N GLY A 238 -4.89 -43.70 -4.44
CA GLY A 238 -6.17 -44.18 -4.96
C GLY A 238 -6.03 -44.80 -6.35
N HIS A 239 -6.78 -45.85 -6.65
CA HIS A 239 -6.61 -46.63 -7.88
C HIS A 239 -7.17 -45.91 -9.13
N GLY A 240 -6.45 -46.00 -10.25
CA GLY A 240 -7.12 -46.27 -11.54
C GLY A 240 -7.30 -45.14 -12.56
N ARG A 241 -6.67 -43.97 -12.43
CA ARG A 241 -6.52 -43.02 -13.56
C ARG A 241 -5.34 -42.07 -13.35
N GLU A 242 -4.54 -41.85 -14.39
CA GLU A 242 -3.66 -40.69 -14.41
C GLU A 242 -4.49 -39.43 -14.69
N PRO A 243 -4.40 -38.38 -13.84
CA PRO A 243 -5.04 -37.11 -14.14
C PRO A 243 -4.31 -36.44 -15.31
N PRO A 244 -5.03 -35.79 -16.25
CA PRO A 244 -4.37 -34.95 -17.25
C PRO A 244 -3.62 -33.83 -16.53
N VAL A 245 -2.40 -33.52 -16.98
CA VAL A 245 -1.60 -32.43 -16.42
C VAL A 245 -2.21 -31.09 -16.83
N THR A 246 -3.18 -30.62 -16.03
CA THR A 246 -3.86 -29.34 -16.22
C THR A 246 -2.90 -28.20 -15.90
N ARG A 247 -2.21 -27.73 -16.96
CA ARG A 247 -1.32 -26.56 -16.89
C ARG A 247 -2.06 -25.40 -16.23
N ILE A 248 -1.52 -24.90 -15.13
CA ILE A 248 -2.09 -23.82 -14.33
C ILE A 248 -2.38 -22.62 -15.25
N PRO A 249 -3.63 -22.07 -15.27
CA PRO A 249 -3.98 -20.97 -16.16
C PRO A 249 -3.13 -19.71 -15.92
N ARG A 250 -2.96 -18.90 -16.97
CA ARG A 250 -2.13 -17.69 -16.96
C ARG A 250 -2.99 -16.44 -17.07
N ILE A 251 -3.35 -15.91 -15.90
CA ILE A 251 -4.23 -14.76 -15.80
C ILE A 251 -3.38 -13.49 -15.80
N ARG A 252 -3.57 -12.67 -16.83
CA ARG A 252 -2.84 -11.44 -17.06
C ARG A 252 -3.35 -10.35 -16.12
N ARG A 253 -2.47 -9.76 -15.30
CA ARG A 253 -2.81 -8.71 -14.29
C ARG A 253 -3.95 -9.14 -13.36
N ASN A 254 -5.15 -8.57 -13.43
CA ASN A 254 -6.32 -9.06 -12.70
C ASN A 254 -7.46 -9.52 -13.62
N ASP A 255 -7.20 -9.81 -14.90
CA ASP A 255 -8.23 -10.17 -15.89
C ASP A 255 -8.72 -11.62 -15.76
N PHE A 256 -9.39 -11.91 -14.64
CA PHE A 256 -10.07 -13.17 -14.36
C PHE A 256 -11.24 -13.46 -15.31
N GLY A 257 -11.62 -12.53 -16.20
CA GLY A 257 -12.55 -12.78 -17.30
C GLY A 257 -12.01 -13.72 -18.38
N THR A 258 -10.75 -14.13 -18.25
CA THR A 258 -10.15 -15.27 -18.97
C THR A 258 -10.58 -16.64 -18.43
N LEU A 259 -11.20 -16.69 -17.24
CA LEU A 259 -11.81 -17.89 -16.66
C LEU A 259 -13.33 -17.91 -16.91
N THR A 260 -13.89 -19.11 -17.00
CA THR A 260 -15.34 -19.33 -17.12
C THR A 260 -15.81 -20.21 -15.96
N PRO A 261 -16.34 -19.65 -14.86
CA PRO A 261 -16.87 -20.44 -13.75
C PRO A 261 -18.17 -21.15 -14.15
N PRO A 262 -18.43 -22.36 -13.62
CA PRO A 262 -19.70 -23.04 -13.83
C PRO A 262 -20.90 -22.27 -13.24
N ALA A 263 -22.07 -22.57 -13.78
CA ALA A 263 -23.33 -22.04 -13.30
C ALA A 263 -23.75 -22.73 -11.98
N LEU A 264 -24.29 -21.94 -11.05
CA LEU A 264 -24.59 -22.40 -9.70
C LEU A 264 -25.72 -23.46 -9.70
N GLY A 265 -25.45 -24.62 -9.10
CA GLY A 265 -26.31 -25.80 -9.09
C GLY A 265 -26.27 -26.65 -10.37
N ALA A 266 -25.29 -26.44 -11.26
CA ALA A 266 -25.18 -27.13 -12.56
C ALA A 266 -23.79 -27.75 -12.81
N TRP A 267 -23.09 -28.16 -11.76
CA TRP A 267 -21.76 -28.77 -11.81
C TRP A 267 -21.53 -29.66 -10.58
N ASP A 268 -20.49 -30.51 -10.64
CA ASP A 268 -20.08 -31.41 -9.57
C ASP A 268 -18.74 -30.91 -8.98
N PRO A 269 -18.73 -30.33 -7.76
CA PRO A 269 -17.51 -29.82 -7.14
C PRO A 269 -16.71 -30.94 -6.46
N THR A 270 -15.39 -30.78 -6.39
CA THR A 270 -14.47 -31.78 -5.83
C THR A 270 -13.58 -31.25 -4.70
N LEU A 271 -13.29 -29.95 -4.65
CA LEU A 271 -12.41 -29.36 -3.64
C LEU A 271 -13.08 -29.32 -2.26
N THR A 272 -12.32 -29.70 -1.24
CA THR A 272 -12.69 -29.54 0.17
C THR A 272 -12.53 -28.09 0.62
N VAL A 273 -13.46 -27.62 1.47
CA VAL A 273 -13.43 -26.29 2.10
C VAL A 273 -13.54 -26.42 3.61
N THR A 274 -12.74 -25.63 4.33
CA THR A 274 -12.97 -25.38 5.77
C THR A 274 -13.37 -23.93 5.97
N VAL A 275 -14.56 -23.71 6.52
CA VAL A 275 -15.05 -22.39 6.94
C VAL A 275 -14.52 -22.08 8.34
N VAL A 276 -13.69 -21.06 8.47
CA VAL A 276 -13.13 -20.57 9.73
C VAL A 276 -13.92 -19.33 10.17
N ILE A 277 -14.51 -19.41 11.37
CA ILE A 277 -15.38 -18.38 11.93
C ILE A 277 -14.77 -17.83 13.22
N PRO A 278 -14.08 -16.67 13.21
CA PRO A 278 -13.63 -16.01 14.42
C PRO A 278 -14.84 -15.39 15.15
N ALA A 279 -14.96 -15.64 16.46
CA ALA A 279 -16.08 -15.18 17.27
C ALA A 279 -15.62 -14.70 18.65
N HIS A 280 -16.17 -13.58 19.12
CA HIS A 280 -15.95 -13.03 20.47
C HIS A 280 -17.22 -12.29 20.92
N ASP A 281 -17.90 -12.79 21.96
CA ASP A 281 -19.19 -12.27 22.46
C ASP A 281 -20.22 -12.05 21.32
N ARG A 282 -20.46 -13.11 20.55
CA ARG A 282 -21.30 -13.12 19.32
C ARG A 282 -22.26 -14.31 19.19
N GLN A 283 -22.66 -14.96 20.29
CA GLN A 283 -23.51 -16.17 20.24
C GLN A 283 -24.76 -16.00 19.36
N GLU A 284 -25.57 -14.96 19.58
CA GLU A 284 -26.84 -14.77 18.88
C GLU A 284 -26.67 -14.64 17.35
N THR A 285 -25.60 -14.00 16.88
CA THR A 285 -25.35 -13.85 15.44
C THR A 285 -24.61 -15.05 14.85
N LEU A 286 -23.78 -15.73 15.66
CA LEU A 286 -23.12 -16.99 15.31
C LEU A 286 -24.18 -18.07 15.05
N ASP A 287 -25.24 -18.11 15.86
CA ASP A 287 -26.34 -19.06 15.71
C ASP A 287 -27.05 -18.89 14.35
N LEU A 288 -27.22 -17.66 13.86
CA LEU A 288 -27.79 -17.39 12.54
C LEU A 288 -26.81 -17.68 11.41
N THR A 289 -25.52 -17.38 11.61
CA THR A 289 -24.42 -17.70 10.69
C THR A 289 -24.33 -19.20 10.46
N LEU A 290 -24.36 -20.01 11.53
CA LEU A 290 -24.32 -21.47 11.46
C LEU A 290 -25.61 -22.06 10.88
N ALA A 291 -26.79 -21.52 11.22
CA ALA A 291 -28.06 -21.94 10.61
C ALA A 291 -28.06 -21.72 9.09
N ALA A 292 -27.50 -20.59 8.61
CA ALA A 292 -27.36 -20.29 7.19
C ALA A 292 -26.27 -21.11 6.48
N LEU A 293 -25.22 -21.52 7.19
CA LEU A 293 -24.27 -22.51 6.69
C LEU A 293 -24.88 -23.91 6.56
N SER A 294 -25.80 -24.29 7.46
CA SER A 294 -26.52 -25.59 7.37
C SER A 294 -27.44 -25.70 6.14
N ALA A 295 -27.73 -24.59 5.46
CA ALA A 295 -28.61 -24.52 4.30
C ALA A 295 -27.88 -24.44 2.93
N GLN A 296 -26.54 -24.48 2.90
CA GLN A 296 -25.75 -24.22 1.68
C GLN A 296 -26.00 -25.23 0.54
N SER A 297 -25.79 -24.80 -0.71
CA SER A 297 -25.82 -25.64 -1.92
C SER A 297 -24.53 -26.41 -2.20
N TYR A 298 -23.44 -26.12 -1.48
CA TYR A 298 -22.18 -26.85 -1.62
C TYR A 298 -22.27 -28.21 -0.89
N PRO A 299 -21.74 -29.33 -1.42
CA PRO A 299 -21.93 -30.64 -0.80
C PRO A 299 -21.36 -30.72 0.62
N GLU A 300 -22.20 -31.13 1.58
CA GLU A 300 -21.86 -31.19 3.01
C GLU A 300 -20.63 -32.06 3.30
N HIS A 301 -20.40 -33.13 2.51
CA HIS A 301 -19.24 -34.00 2.68
C HIS A 301 -17.89 -33.34 2.32
N LEU A 302 -17.92 -32.19 1.63
CA LEU A 302 -16.76 -31.35 1.28
C LEU A 302 -16.62 -30.10 2.17
N LEU A 303 -17.55 -29.86 3.11
CA LEU A 303 -17.64 -28.63 3.90
C LEU A 303 -17.41 -28.92 5.39
N ASP A 304 -16.23 -28.56 5.88
CA ASP A 304 -15.93 -28.49 7.32
C ASP A 304 -16.18 -27.08 7.86
N VAL A 305 -16.57 -26.94 9.14
CA VAL A 305 -16.65 -25.64 9.83
C VAL A 305 -15.86 -25.67 11.13
N ILE A 306 -15.08 -24.62 11.39
CA ILE A 306 -14.33 -24.40 12.63
C ILE A 306 -14.69 -23.02 13.17
N VAL A 307 -15.49 -22.99 14.23
CA VAL A 307 -15.71 -21.80 15.04
C VAL A 307 -14.55 -21.65 16.02
N VAL A 308 -14.01 -20.44 16.14
CA VAL A 308 -12.91 -20.10 17.07
C VAL A 308 -13.40 -19.05 18.06
N ASP A 309 -13.59 -19.46 19.30
CA ASP A 309 -13.92 -18.58 20.43
C ASP A 309 -12.66 -17.85 20.92
N ASP A 310 -12.56 -16.58 20.58
CA ASP A 310 -11.43 -15.70 20.92
C ASP A 310 -11.58 -15.13 22.34
N GLY A 311 -11.84 -16.01 23.31
CA GLY A 311 -11.97 -15.65 24.73
C GLY A 311 -13.20 -14.83 25.07
N SER A 312 -14.38 -15.23 24.57
CA SER A 312 -15.67 -14.61 24.92
C SER A 312 -15.93 -14.58 26.43
N SER A 313 -16.62 -13.54 26.90
CA SER A 313 -17.00 -13.34 28.31
C SER A 313 -17.89 -14.46 28.84
N THR A 314 -18.73 -15.04 27.97
CA THR A 314 -19.39 -16.34 28.17
C THR A 314 -18.86 -17.29 27.09
N PRO A 315 -18.30 -18.47 27.44
CA PRO A 315 -17.80 -19.42 26.45
C PRO A 315 -18.88 -19.83 25.45
N LEU A 316 -18.60 -19.67 24.16
CA LEU A 316 -19.54 -19.94 23.09
C LEU A 316 -19.97 -21.41 23.08
N GLN A 317 -21.16 -21.68 22.56
CA GLN A 317 -21.71 -23.01 22.40
C GLN A 317 -22.11 -23.25 20.94
N LEU A 318 -22.14 -24.52 20.52
CA LEU A 318 -22.74 -24.88 19.24
C LEU A 318 -24.26 -25.08 19.44
N PRO A 319 -25.11 -24.43 18.61
CA PRO A 319 -26.55 -24.62 18.64
C PRO A 319 -26.98 -25.94 17.97
N GLU A 320 -28.28 -26.22 17.94
CA GLU A 320 -28.83 -27.41 17.26
C GLU A 320 -28.70 -27.31 15.72
N LEU A 321 -28.92 -26.12 15.14
CA LEU A 321 -28.83 -25.90 13.69
C LEU A 321 -27.42 -25.48 13.26
N VAL A 322 -26.59 -26.49 12.99
CA VAL A 322 -25.23 -26.37 12.45
C VAL A 322 -25.00 -27.35 11.28
N PRO A 323 -24.03 -27.12 10.38
CA PRO A 323 -23.53 -28.15 9.46
C PRO A 323 -22.99 -29.38 10.20
N ALA A 324 -23.20 -30.59 9.68
CA ALA A 324 -22.84 -31.83 10.38
C ALA A 324 -21.34 -31.98 10.73
N ARG A 325 -20.46 -31.20 10.08
CA ARG A 325 -19.00 -31.20 10.26
C ARG A 325 -18.47 -29.95 10.96
N THR A 326 -19.26 -29.40 11.88
CA THR A 326 -18.89 -28.23 12.69
C THR A 326 -18.09 -28.63 13.93
N LYS A 327 -17.02 -27.87 14.21
CA LYS A 327 -16.23 -27.92 15.44
C LYS A 327 -16.20 -26.53 16.08
N LEU A 328 -16.14 -26.50 17.40
CA LEU A 328 -15.82 -25.31 18.18
C LEU A 328 -14.48 -25.53 18.88
N ILE A 329 -13.58 -24.56 18.78
CA ILE A 329 -12.31 -24.49 19.51
C ILE A 329 -12.18 -23.12 20.17
N SER A 330 -11.34 -23.00 21.20
CA SER A 330 -10.93 -21.70 21.74
C SER A 330 -9.63 -21.25 21.10
N SER A 331 -9.40 -19.94 20.99
CA SER A 331 -8.09 -19.39 20.64
C SER A 331 -6.98 -19.93 21.58
N PRO A 332 -5.79 -20.27 21.05
CA PRO A 332 -4.67 -20.71 21.88
C PRO A 332 -4.15 -19.55 22.75
N PRO A 333 -3.55 -19.82 23.91
CA PRO A 333 -3.00 -18.76 24.76
C PRO A 333 -1.78 -18.11 24.10
N GLY A 334 -1.63 -16.79 24.30
CA GLY A 334 -0.46 -16.01 23.84
C GLY A 334 -0.81 -14.79 22.98
N GLY A 335 -2.05 -14.72 22.47
CA GLY A 335 -2.55 -13.58 21.70
C GLY A 335 -4.08 -13.51 21.73
N TRP A 336 -4.63 -12.58 20.96
CA TRP A 336 -6.06 -12.28 20.84
C TRP A 336 -6.30 -11.43 19.59
N GLY A 337 -7.57 -11.24 19.23
CA GLY A 337 -7.99 -10.45 18.08
C GLY A 337 -8.14 -11.29 16.82
N ARG A 338 -8.75 -10.69 15.80
CA ARG A 338 -9.25 -11.40 14.62
C ARG A 338 -8.17 -12.19 13.86
N ALA A 339 -6.95 -11.66 13.76
CA ALA A 339 -5.83 -12.37 13.15
C ALA A 339 -5.44 -13.65 13.91
N TRP A 340 -5.47 -13.61 15.24
CA TRP A 340 -5.11 -14.72 16.11
C TRP A 340 -6.13 -15.86 16.00
N ALA A 341 -7.41 -15.53 16.13
CA ALA A 341 -8.52 -16.48 16.01
C ALA A 341 -8.58 -17.13 14.61
N VAL A 342 -8.45 -16.33 13.54
CA VAL A 342 -8.41 -16.87 12.16
C VAL A 342 -7.21 -17.79 11.97
N GLN A 343 -6.02 -17.46 12.50
CA GLN A 343 -4.84 -18.32 12.36
C GLN A 343 -5.03 -19.67 13.06
N ALA A 344 -5.55 -19.68 14.29
CA ALA A 344 -5.84 -20.93 15.01
C ALA A 344 -6.83 -21.84 14.25
N GLY A 345 -7.80 -21.25 13.55
CA GLY A 345 -8.66 -21.98 12.62
C GLY A 345 -7.92 -22.51 11.40
N VAL A 346 -7.05 -21.72 10.77
CA VAL A 346 -6.22 -22.10 9.60
C VAL A 346 -5.22 -23.22 9.92
N ASP A 347 -4.66 -23.23 11.13
CA ASP A 347 -3.75 -24.27 11.62
C ASP A 347 -4.51 -25.60 11.87
N THR A 348 -5.78 -25.52 12.23
CA THR A 348 -6.67 -26.69 12.46
C THR A 348 -7.36 -27.16 11.16
N ALA A 349 -7.39 -26.33 10.11
CA ALA A 349 -8.16 -26.56 8.89
C ALA A 349 -7.53 -27.59 7.93
N THR A 350 -8.34 -28.58 7.54
CA THR A 350 -7.94 -29.66 6.63
C THR A 350 -8.30 -29.43 5.16
N GLY A 351 -9.18 -28.48 4.85
CA GLY A 351 -9.64 -28.22 3.49
C GLY A 351 -8.56 -27.66 2.56
N GLU A 352 -8.67 -27.98 1.28
CA GLU A 352 -7.86 -27.41 0.18
C GLU A 352 -8.11 -25.91 -0.01
N VAL A 353 -9.31 -25.45 0.35
CA VAL A 353 -9.71 -24.04 0.40
C VAL A 353 -10.03 -23.64 1.84
N ILE A 354 -9.44 -22.53 2.28
CA ILE A 354 -9.83 -21.84 3.51
C ILE A 354 -10.88 -20.80 3.15
N PHE A 355 -12.02 -20.80 3.83
CA PHE A 355 -13.04 -19.76 3.74
C PHE A 355 -13.10 -19.04 5.09
N VAL A 356 -12.86 -17.74 5.15
CA VAL A 356 -13.05 -16.94 6.37
C VAL A 356 -14.38 -16.23 6.29
N LEU A 357 -15.19 -16.37 7.35
CA LEU A 357 -16.54 -15.79 7.47
C LEU A 357 -16.71 -15.27 8.89
N ASP A 358 -17.04 -14.00 9.09
CA ASP A 358 -17.20 -13.43 10.44
C ASP A 358 -18.51 -13.90 11.13
N ALA A 359 -18.51 -13.98 12.47
CA ALA A 359 -19.62 -14.51 13.26
C ALA A 359 -20.93 -13.68 13.24
N ASP A 360 -20.94 -12.52 12.57
CA ASP A 360 -22.13 -11.71 12.29
C ASP A 360 -22.48 -11.65 10.79
N MET A 361 -22.01 -12.62 10.00
CA MET A 361 -22.28 -12.75 8.56
C MET A 361 -23.24 -13.90 8.23
N VAL A 362 -24.45 -13.58 7.78
CA VAL A 362 -25.43 -14.58 7.31
C VAL A 362 -25.25 -14.82 5.80
N PRO A 363 -24.72 -15.98 5.35
CA PRO A 363 -24.58 -16.29 3.92
C PRO A 363 -25.92 -16.59 3.23
N HIS A 364 -26.08 -16.12 1.98
CA HIS A 364 -27.12 -16.67 1.10
C HIS A 364 -26.86 -18.17 0.83
N ARG A 365 -27.89 -18.93 0.42
CA ARG A 365 -27.82 -20.39 0.17
C ARG A 365 -26.73 -20.85 -0.80
N ARG A 366 -26.27 -19.99 -1.72
CA ARG A 366 -25.24 -20.31 -2.73
C ARG A 366 -23.90 -19.63 -2.46
N HIS A 367 -23.68 -19.10 -1.26
CA HIS A 367 -22.55 -18.24 -0.93
C HIS A 367 -21.20 -18.96 -1.05
N VAL A 368 -21.09 -20.16 -0.45
CA VAL A 368 -19.88 -20.99 -0.49
C VAL A 368 -19.62 -21.48 -1.92
N GLU A 369 -20.65 -22.01 -2.58
CA GLU A 369 -20.58 -22.50 -3.95
C GLU A 369 -20.09 -21.42 -4.95
N ALA A 370 -20.58 -20.19 -4.80
CA ALA A 370 -20.21 -19.08 -5.66
C ALA A 370 -18.74 -18.65 -5.54
N GLN A 371 -18.07 -18.91 -4.42
CA GLN A 371 -16.62 -18.73 -4.32
C GLN A 371 -15.86 -19.98 -4.78
N LEU A 372 -16.28 -21.17 -4.32
CA LEU A 372 -15.58 -22.43 -4.58
C LEU A 372 -15.45 -22.76 -6.07
N ARG A 373 -16.43 -22.37 -6.90
CA ARG A 373 -16.36 -22.51 -8.36
C ARG A 373 -15.17 -21.81 -9.04
N TRP A 374 -14.52 -20.84 -8.39
CA TRP A 374 -13.33 -20.17 -8.93
C TRP A 374 -12.02 -20.87 -8.53
N HIS A 375 -11.96 -21.44 -7.33
CA HIS A 375 -10.78 -22.19 -6.86
C HIS A 375 -10.54 -23.46 -7.69
N HIS A 376 -11.59 -24.05 -8.24
CA HIS A 376 -11.50 -25.15 -9.21
C HIS A 376 -10.90 -24.74 -10.58
N LEU A 377 -10.72 -23.44 -10.85
CA LEU A 377 -10.21 -22.93 -12.12
C LEU A 377 -8.73 -22.53 -12.01
N ALA A 378 -8.31 -21.91 -10.91
CA ALA A 378 -6.91 -21.51 -10.70
C ALA A 378 -6.50 -21.49 -9.21
N PRO A 379 -5.35 -22.06 -8.83
CA PRO A 379 -4.88 -22.22 -7.45
C PRO A 379 -4.28 -20.93 -6.84
N TYR A 380 -4.65 -19.76 -7.36
CA TYR A 380 -4.22 -18.45 -6.87
C TYR A 380 -5.32 -17.38 -6.91
N VAL A 381 -6.58 -17.80 -6.98
CA VAL A 381 -7.75 -16.92 -6.82
C VAL A 381 -7.95 -16.57 -5.35
N VAL A 382 -8.18 -15.30 -5.05
CA VAL A 382 -8.81 -14.85 -3.79
C VAL A 382 -10.22 -14.40 -4.13
N ALA A 383 -11.19 -15.24 -3.79
CA ALA A 383 -12.60 -14.95 -4.04
C ALA A 383 -13.15 -14.12 -2.88
N LEU A 384 -13.86 -13.04 -3.19
CA LEU A 384 -14.40 -12.07 -2.23
C LEU A 384 -15.93 -12.10 -2.28
N GLY A 385 -16.56 -12.17 -1.11
CA GLY A 385 -18.02 -12.15 -1.00
C GLY A 385 -18.61 -10.75 -1.16
N TRP A 386 -19.86 -10.70 -1.59
CA TRP A 386 -20.62 -9.47 -1.74
C TRP A 386 -21.45 -9.20 -0.47
N ILE A 387 -21.08 -8.16 0.26
CA ILE A 387 -21.66 -7.82 1.57
C ILE A 387 -22.79 -6.80 1.39
N ASP A 388 -24.03 -7.19 1.69
CA ASP A 388 -25.09 -6.27 2.07
C ASP A 388 -25.11 -6.10 3.60
N PHE A 389 -25.69 -5.02 4.10
CA PHE A 389 -25.86 -4.78 5.54
C PHE A 389 -27.35 -4.87 5.94
N THR A 390 -27.63 -5.36 7.14
CA THR A 390 -28.96 -5.33 7.78
C THR A 390 -28.88 -4.63 9.14
N ALA A 391 -30.01 -4.10 9.61
CA ALA A 391 -30.15 -3.77 11.03
C ALA A 391 -30.05 -5.05 11.89
N GLY A 392 -29.69 -4.89 13.17
CA GLY A 392 -29.59 -5.99 14.14
C GLY A 392 -30.50 -5.81 15.36
N ASP A 393 -31.54 -4.99 15.21
CA ASP A 393 -32.37 -4.51 16.33
C ASP A 393 -33.45 -5.56 16.74
N GLU A 394 -33.90 -6.37 15.78
CA GLU A 394 -34.69 -7.59 15.98
C GLU A 394 -34.04 -8.71 15.17
N LEU A 395 -33.67 -9.82 15.82
CA LEU A 395 -33.02 -10.96 15.18
C LEU A 395 -34.02 -12.11 14.93
N PRO A 396 -34.07 -12.72 13.73
CA PRO A 396 -34.88 -13.90 13.46
C PRO A 396 -34.33 -15.14 14.18
N THR A 397 -35.13 -16.19 14.33
CA THR A 397 -34.67 -17.48 14.87
C THR A 397 -33.90 -18.29 13.83
N GLN A 398 -33.08 -19.24 14.30
CA GLN A 398 -32.33 -20.15 13.42
C GLN A 398 -33.24 -20.91 12.42
N GLN A 399 -34.38 -21.44 12.89
CA GLN A 399 -35.36 -22.10 12.03
C GLN A 399 -35.95 -21.15 10.97
N GLN A 400 -36.21 -19.88 11.30
CA GLN A 400 -36.67 -18.88 10.32
C GLN A 400 -35.61 -18.64 9.26
N VAL A 401 -34.35 -18.40 9.65
CA VAL A 401 -33.22 -18.19 8.72
C VAL A 401 -33.06 -19.38 7.78
N ARG A 402 -33.04 -20.61 8.32
CA ARG A 402 -32.93 -21.82 7.52
C ARG A 402 -34.10 -22.00 6.55
N GLN A 403 -35.34 -21.86 7.01
CA GLN A 403 -36.54 -21.99 6.17
C GLN A 403 -36.57 -20.94 5.05
N ALA A 404 -36.21 -19.70 5.34
CA ALA A 404 -36.19 -18.62 4.36
C ALA A 404 -35.11 -18.83 3.28
N LEU A 405 -33.93 -19.35 3.65
CA LEU A 405 -32.87 -19.73 2.70
C LEU A 405 -33.22 -20.99 1.90
N GLU A 406 -33.93 -21.95 2.50
CA GLU A 406 -34.45 -23.12 1.79
C GLU A 406 -35.52 -22.73 0.75
N ALA A 407 -36.35 -21.72 1.06
CA ALA A 407 -37.43 -21.20 0.20
C ALA A 407 -37.02 -20.10 -0.80
N GLY A 408 -35.91 -19.39 -0.57
CA GLY A 408 -35.49 -18.23 -1.37
C GLY A 408 -36.08 -16.88 -0.92
N THR A 409 -36.69 -16.81 0.26
CA THR A 409 -37.40 -15.63 0.81
C THR A 409 -36.60 -14.84 1.84
N GLU A 410 -35.39 -15.29 2.16
CA GLU A 410 -34.32 -14.63 2.95
C GLU A 410 -34.31 -13.08 3.04
N ARG A 411 -34.61 -12.37 1.93
CA ARG A 411 -34.67 -10.90 1.87
C ARG A 411 -35.81 -10.28 2.69
N GLU A 412 -36.80 -11.08 3.08
CA GLU A 412 -37.92 -10.68 3.94
C GLU A 412 -37.52 -10.69 5.43
N LEU A 413 -36.49 -11.47 5.81
CA LEU A 413 -35.92 -11.47 7.17
C LEU A 413 -34.87 -10.39 7.38
N PHE A 414 -34.07 -10.09 6.34
CA PHE A 414 -32.91 -9.20 6.44
C PHE A 414 -33.07 -7.95 5.56
N PRO A 415 -33.77 -6.90 6.05
CA PRO A 415 -34.00 -5.68 5.31
C PRO A 415 -32.70 -4.92 5.05
N LEU A 416 -32.51 -4.49 3.79
CA LEU A 416 -31.29 -3.82 3.37
C LEU A 416 -31.15 -2.45 4.05
N SER A 417 -30.04 -2.29 4.79
CA SER A 417 -29.58 -1.01 5.32
C SER A 417 -29.28 -0.01 4.19
N PRO A 418 -29.47 1.31 4.40
CA PRO A 418 -28.97 2.32 3.47
C PRO A 418 -27.44 2.41 3.43
N HIS A 419 -26.75 1.82 4.42
CA HIS A 419 -25.28 1.76 4.48
C HIS A 419 -24.74 0.65 3.57
N ARG A 420 -23.64 0.93 2.85
CA ARG A 420 -23.02 0.02 1.86
C ARG A 420 -21.49 0.07 1.89
N HIS A 421 -20.86 -0.91 1.24
CA HIS A 421 -19.42 -0.91 0.92
C HIS A 421 -19.08 0.04 -0.25
N ASP A 422 -19.65 1.26 -0.27
CA ASP A 422 -19.61 2.19 -1.42
C ASP A 422 -18.20 2.42 -1.99
N TRP A 423 -17.18 2.45 -1.14
CA TRP A 423 -15.79 2.65 -1.56
C TRP A 423 -15.23 1.44 -2.34
N ALA A 424 -15.57 0.22 -1.94
CA ALA A 424 -15.12 -1.01 -2.59
C ALA A 424 -15.97 -1.28 -3.84
N GLU A 425 -17.30 -1.14 -3.76
CA GLU A 425 -18.21 -1.21 -4.91
C GLU A 425 -17.79 -0.20 -6.00
N LYS A 426 -17.36 1.01 -5.62
CA LYS A 426 -16.80 2.00 -6.54
C LYS A 426 -15.51 1.53 -7.19
N ILE A 427 -14.54 0.98 -6.46
CA ILE A 427 -13.30 0.46 -7.05
C ILE A 427 -13.59 -0.69 -8.02
N ILE A 428 -14.48 -1.61 -7.66
CA ILE A 428 -14.89 -2.74 -8.49
C ILE A 428 -15.50 -2.24 -9.82
N ARG A 429 -16.46 -1.32 -9.74
CA ARG A 429 -17.16 -0.74 -10.91
C ARG A 429 -16.21 0.07 -11.79
N ASP A 430 -15.43 0.96 -11.20
CA ASP A 430 -14.55 1.88 -11.93
C ASP A 430 -13.40 1.15 -12.65
N HIS A 431 -13.11 -0.10 -12.26
CA HIS A 431 -12.08 -0.97 -12.87
C HIS A 431 -12.65 -2.21 -13.57
N ASP A 432 -13.87 -2.14 -14.12
CA ASP A 432 -14.50 -3.20 -14.92
C ASP A 432 -14.59 -4.55 -14.17
N GLY A 433 -15.33 -4.55 -13.06
CA GLY A 433 -15.43 -5.72 -12.18
C GLY A 433 -14.11 -6.03 -11.46
N LEU A 434 -13.27 -5.02 -11.22
CA LEU A 434 -11.87 -5.15 -10.77
C LEU A 434 -10.90 -5.79 -11.79
N ARG A 435 -11.33 -6.20 -12.99
CA ARG A 435 -10.44 -6.87 -13.97
C ARG A 435 -9.29 -5.98 -14.45
N THR A 436 -9.52 -4.67 -14.48
CA THR A 436 -8.54 -3.64 -14.90
C THR A 436 -7.95 -2.86 -13.72
N ALA A 437 -8.05 -3.38 -12.50
CA ALA A 437 -7.37 -2.80 -11.35
C ALA A 437 -5.87 -3.12 -11.40
N PRO A 438 -4.96 -2.12 -11.30
CA PRO A 438 -3.54 -2.39 -11.20
C PRO A 438 -3.21 -3.11 -9.90
N SER A 439 -2.05 -3.76 -9.86
CA SER A 439 -1.63 -4.62 -8.75
C SER A 439 -1.67 -3.91 -7.39
N SER A 440 -1.28 -2.62 -7.36
CA SER A 440 -1.28 -1.79 -6.15
C SER A 440 -2.66 -1.31 -5.67
N LEU A 441 -3.74 -1.64 -6.41
CA LEU A 441 -5.13 -1.34 -6.10
C LEU A 441 -5.99 -2.59 -5.87
N ALA A 442 -5.78 -3.67 -6.63
CA ALA A 442 -6.65 -4.87 -6.58
C ALA A 442 -6.80 -5.45 -5.16
N GLY A 443 -5.69 -5.72 -4.47
CA GLY A 443 -5.71 -6.22 -3.08
C GLY A 443 -6.23 -5.24 -2.03
N ARG A 444 -6.57 -3.99 -2.39
CA ARG A 444 -7.15 -3.02 -1.44
C ARG A 444 -8.62 -3.26 -1.13
N ILE A 445 -9.34 -4.05 -1.95
CA ILE A 445 -10.73 -4.42 -1.68
C ILE A 445 -10.85 -5.75 -0.92
N HIS A 446 -9.72 -6.33 -0.49
CA HIS A 446 -9.74 -7.43 0.47
C HIS A 446 -10.36 -6.92 1.78
N VAL A 447 -11.40 -7.62 2.23
CA VAL A 447 -12.16 -7.35 3.45
C VAL A 447 -12.33 -8.70 4.14
N GLY A 448 -12.02 -8.77 5.43
CA GLY A 448 -11.92 -10.04 6.14
C GLY A 448 -13.22 -10.85 6.24
N ALA A 449 -14.39 -10.19 6.20
CA ALA A 449 -15.65 -10.76 6.67
C ALA A 449 -16.26 -11.87 5.78
N THR A 450 -15.91 -11.94 4.50
CA THR A 450 -16.26 -13.09 3.63
C THR A 450 -15.28 -13.19 2.48
N VAL A 451 -14.39 -14.16 2.55
CA VAL A 451 -13.29 -14.33 1.59
C VAL A 451 -12.72 -15.74 1.67
N SER A 452 -12.36 -16.32 0.51
CA SER A 452 -11.73 -17.64 0.46
C SER A 452 -10.45 -17.68 -0.37
N TYR A 453 -9.56 -18.58 0.04
CA TYR A 453 -8.18 -18.71 -0.41
C TYR A 453 -7.81 -20.18 -0.63
N PRO A 454 -6.96 -20.52 -1.62
CA PRO A 454 -6.28 -21.80 -1.68
C PRO A 454 -5.40 -21.94 -0.43
N ALA A 455 -5.57 -23.02 0.33
CA ALA A 455 -4.88 -23.21 1.61
C ALA A 455 -3.35 -23.19 1.44
N ALA A 456 -2.85 -23.73 0.31
CA ALA A 456 -1.43 -23.69 -0.04
C ALA A 456 -0.90 -22.25 -0.22
N LEU A 457 -1.66 -21.35 -0.87
CA LEU A 457 -1.26 -19.95 -1.07
C LEU A 457 -1.25 -19.17 0.25
N LEU A 458 -2.27 -19.36 1.09
CA LEU A 458 -2.34 -18.72 2.40
C LEU A 458 -1.20 -19.20 3.32
N ARG A 459 -0.89 -20.50 3.29
CA ARG A 459 0.25 -21.08 4.02
C ARG A 459 1.60 -20.60 3.49
N SER A 460 1.78 -20.45 2.17
CA SER A 460 3.06 -19.99 1.59
C SER A 460 3.45 -18.56 1.96
N ILE A 461 2.50 -17.71 2.40
CA ILE A 461 2.79 -16.36 2.93
C ILE A 461 2.88 -16.31 4.46
N GLY A 462 2.76 -17.45 5.16
CA GLY A 462 2.78 -17.53 6.62
C GLY A 462 1.43 -17.23 7.30
N GLY A 463 0.30 -17.34 6.59
CA GLY A 463 -1.03 -17.15 7.19
C GLY A 463 -1.36 -15.70 7.56
N MET A 464 -2.03 -15.49 8.69
CA MET A 464 -2.34 -14.16 9.24
C MET A 464 -1.09 -13.54 9.89
N ASP A 465 -0.92 -12.22 9.83
CA ASP A 465 0.01 -11.54 10.74
C ASP A 465 -0.65 -11.44 12.12
N THR A 466 -0.38 -12.43 12.97
CA THR A 466 -0.92 -12.54 14.33
C THR A 466 -0.39 -11.48 15.30
N SER A 467 0.52 -10.59 14.87
CA SER A 467 0.87 -9.37 15.62
C SER A 467 -0.14 -8.24 15.44
N LEU A 468 -1.12 -8.38 14.54
CA LEU A 468 -2.17 -7.39 14.29
C LEU A 468 -3.50 -7.76 14.96
N VAL A 469 -3.93 -6.92 15.91
CA VAL A 469 -5.27 -6.99 16.51
C VAL A 469 -6.35 -6.45 15.55
N LEU A 470 -5.98 -5.49 14.69
CA LEU A 470 -6.82 -4.86 13.68
C LEU A 470 -6.00 -4.53 12.43
N ALA A 471 -6.70 -4.36 11.29
CA ALA A 471 -6.13 -4.06 9.96
C ALA A 471 -5.37 -5.23 9.31
N GLU A 472 -5.54 -6.43 9.85
CA GLU A 472 -5.01 -7.69 9.35
C GLU A 472 -5.53 -8.04 7.95
N ASP A 473 -6.74 -7.59 7.57
CA ASP A 473 -7.28 -7.73 6.22
C ASP A 473 -6.47 -6.93 5.18
N THR A 474 -6.21 -5.66 5.47
CA THR A 474 -5.45 -4.74 4.63
C THR A 474 -3.98 -5.15 4.50
N GLU A 475 -3.44 -5.83 5.51
CA GLU A 475 -2.10 -6.42 5.50
C GLU A 475 -2.07 -7.74 4.71
N LEU A 476 -3.01 -8.65 4.97
CA LEU A 476 -3.11 -9.92 4.25
C LEU A 476 -3.37 -9.71 2.76
N GLY A 477 -4.25 -8.76 2.41
CA GLY A 477 -4.47 -8.30 1.04
C GLY A 477 -3.21 -7.74 0.38
N TYR A 478 -2.27 -7.18 1.15
CA TYR A 478 -0.95 -6.80 0.64
C TYR A 478 -0.05 -8.03 0.40
N ARG A 479 0.12 -8.94 1.37
CA ARG A 479 0.98 -10.13 1.21
C ARG A 479 0.48 -11.08 0.11
N LEU A 480 -0.83 -11.32 0.03
CA LEU A 480 -1.45 -12.09 -1.06
C LEU A 480 -1.18 -11.45 -2.44
N THR A 481 -1.25 -10.13 -2.55
CA THR A 481 -0.88 -9.42 -3.79
C THR A 481 0.57 -9.71 -4.16
N GLN A 482 1.52 -9.66 -3.21
CA GLN A 482 2.93 -9.94 -3.49
C GLN A 482 3.22 -11.42 -3.78
N ALA A 483 2.43 -12.35 -3.27
CA ALA A 483 2.46 -13.75 -3.66
C ALA A 483 1.88 -14.00 -5.08
N GLY A 484 1.36 -12.97 -5.75
CA GLY A 484 0.85 -13.07 -7.11
C GLY A 484 -0.61 -13.50 -7.21
N ALA A 485 -1.40 -13.37 -6.13
CA ALA A 485 -2.85 -13.61 -6.16
C ALA A 485 -3.57 -12.78 -7.24
N ILE A 486 -4.79 -13.20 -7.58
CA ILE A 486 -5.80 -12.35 -8.25
C ILE A 486 -7.02 -12.22 -7.33
N TYR A 487 -7.77 -11.14 -7.49
CA TYR A 487 -8.94 -10.83 -6.66
C TYR A 487 -10.22 -10.88 -7.49
N VAL A 488 -11.17 -11.70 -7.07
CA VAL A 488 -12.43 -11.96 -7.77
C VAL A 488 -13.62 -11.64 -6.85
N PRO A 489 -14.20 -10.43 -6.94
CA PRO A 489 -15.43 -10.10 -6.23
C PRO A 489 -16.63 -10.72 -6.95
N ASP A 490 -17.25 -11.75 -6.36
CA ASP A 490 -18.37 -12.46 -6.98
C ASP A 490 -19.74 -11.90 -6.50
N PRO A 491 -20.49 -11.18 -7.34
CA PRO A 491 -21.79 -10.60 -6.96
C PRO A 491 -22.90 -11.65 -6.72
N GLN A 492 -22.62 -12.94 -6.98
CA GLN A 492 -23.49 -14.06 -6.60
C GLN A 492 -23.12 -14.66 -5.24
N SER A 493 -21.89 -14.43 -4.72
CA SER A 493 -21.47 -14.84 -3.37
C SER A 493 -21.96 -13.84 -2.33
N ARG A 494 -23.27 -13.73 -2.15
CA ARG A 494 -23.90 -12.68 -1.34
C ARG A 494 -24.05 -13.09 0.13
N ALA A 495 -23.93 -12.17 1.06
CA ALA A 495 -24.22 -12.37 2.50
C ALA A 495 -24.69 -11.06 3.15
N TRP A 496 -25.42 -11.13 4.26
CA TRP A 496 -25.75 -9.98 5.10
C TRP A 496 -24.81 -9.90 6.30
N HIS A 497 -24.19 -8.75 6.52
CA HIS A 497 -23.57 -8.41 7.79
C HIS A 497 -24.65 -7.86 8.73
N ILE A 498 -24.78 -8.44 9.92
CA ILE A 498 -25.72 -8.00 10.95
C ILE A 498 -25.15 -6.75 11.66
N GLY A 499 -25.92 -5.66 11.66
CA GLY A 499 -25.49 -4.38 12.20
C GLY A 499 -24.36 -3.72 11.39
N LEU A 500 -23.83 -2.61 11.91
CA LEU A 500 -22.74 -1.87 11.26
C LEU A 500 -21.35 -2.31 11.77
N PRO A 501 -20.34 -2.46 10.92
CA PRO A 501 -18.97 -2.79 11.32
C PRO A 501 -18.29 -1.59 11.99
N THR A 502 -17.24 -1.84 12.77
CA THR A 502 -16.48 -0.81 13.53
C THR A 502 -16.06 0.38 12.66
N ALA A 503 -15.64 0.13 11.41
CA ALA A 503 -15.24 1.15 10.44
C ALA A 503 -16.36 2.14 10.08
N MET A 504 -17.63 1.75 10.23
CA MET A 504 -18.81 2.60 9.95
C MET A 504 -19.37 3.23 11.23
N ARG A 505 -18.94 2.77 12.42
CA ARG A 505 -19.28 3.37 13.73
C ARG A 505 -18.31 4.50 14.11
N ASP A 506 -17.00 4.24 14.04
CA ASP A 506 -15.95 5.25 14.26
C ASP A 506 -14.74 5.01 13.34
N PHE A 507 -14.86 5.52 12.11
CA PHE A 507 -13.78 5.53 11.13
C PHE A 507 -12.54 6.30 11.62
N ALA A 508 -12.71 7.33 12.46
CA ALA A 508 -11.62 8.21 12.86
C ALA A 508 -10.71 7.54 13.90
N ALA A 509 -11.29 6.89 14.92
CA ALA A 509 -10.54 6.10 15.88
C ALA A 509 -9.90 4.87 15.22
N LEU A 510 -10.65 4.13 14.37
CA LEU A 510 -10.13 2.98 13.66
C LEU A 510 -8.94 3.37 12.77
N LYS A 511 -9.07 4.43 11.95
CA LYS A 511 -7.97 4.91 11.11
C LYS A 511 -6.75 5.30 11.96
N ARG A 512 -6.96 6.02 13.08
CA ARG A 512 -5.88 6.44 13.99
C ARG A 512 -5.15 5.25 14.62
N TYR A 513 -5.85 4.14 14.90
CA TYR A 513 -5.24 2.90 15.37
C TYR A 513 -4.47 2.19 14.24
N ASN A 514 -5.10 2.02 13.08
CA ASN A 514 -4.57 1.21 11.97
C ASN A 514 -3.39 1.87 11.25
N ASP A 515 -3.39 3.20 11.12
CA ASP A 515 -2.37 3.98 10.39
C ASP A 515 -0.91 3.56 10.71
N PRO A 516 -0.43 3.51 11.97
CA PRO A 516 0.96 3.12 12.26
C PRO A 516 1.32 1.69 11.83
N TYR A 517 0.44 0.71 12.03
CA TYR A 517 0.70 -0.69 11.65
C TYR A 517 0.69 -0.88 10.13
N ILE A 518 -0.28 -0.26 9.45
CA ILE A 518 -0.42 -0.29 7.99
C ILE A 518 0.70 0.49 7.31
N ALA A 519 1.17 1.60 7.90
CA ALA A 519 2.35 2.30 7.43
C ALA A 519 3.59 1.40 7.46
N ASP A 520 3.76 0.58 8.50
CA ASP A 520 4.92 -0.30 8.68
C ASP A 520 4.94 -1.50 7.72
N ARG A 521 3.76 -2.07 7.42
CA ARG A 521 3.63 -3.33 6.65
C ARG A 521 3.15 -3.20 5.20
N VAL A 522 2.48 -2.10 4.82
CA VAL A 522 1.84 -1.97 3.50
C VAL A 522 2.43 -0.80 2.68
N PRO A 523 3.58 -0.99 2.00
CA PRO A 523 4.26 0.03 1.20
C PRO A 523 3.40 0.78 0.16
N TYR A 524 2.35 0.17 -0.39
CA TYR A 524 1.42 0.87 -1.31
C TYR A 524 0.61 2.00 -0.63
N ARG A 525 0.58 2.07 0.71
CA ARG A 525 -0.05 3.15 1.50
C ARG A 525 0.91 4.35 1.67
N ARG A 526 1.57 4.77 0.58
CA ARG A 526 2.65 5.79 0.56
C ARG A 526 2.32 7.11 1.26
N TYR A 527 1.04 7.50 1.31
CA TYR A 527 0.60 8.72 2.02
C TYR A 527 0.73 8.63 3.56
N LEU A 528 0.99 7.43 4.12
CA LEU A 528 1.35 7.22 5.52
C LEU A 528 2.89 7.20 5.74
N ARG A 529 3.68 7.14 4.66
CA ARG A 529 5.14 7.03 4.69
C ARG A 529 5.83 8.35 4.33
N THR A 530 5.39 9.44 4.95
CA THR A 530 5.93 10.79 4.72
C THR A 530 7.17 11.14 5.54
N ASP A 531 7.51 10.31 6.53
CA ASP A 531 8.62 10.54 7.46
C ASP A 531 9.99 10.35 6.76
N SER A 532 10.68 11.45 6.46
CA SER A 532 11.98 11.40 5.77
C SER A 532 13.04 10.69 6.59
N GLY A 533 13.57 9.58 6.08
CA GLY A 533 14.63 8.78 6.71
C GLY A 533 14.14 7.67 7.65
N ARG A 534 12.84 7.64 7.98
CA ARG A 534 12.25 6.53 8.73
C ARG A 534 12.29 5.25 7.91
N GLN A 535 12.70 4.16 8.55
CA GLN A 535 12.63 2.80 8.01
C GLN A 535 11.35 2.11 8.49
N TRP A 536 10.93 1.11 7.72
CA TRP A 536 9.68 0.37 7.88
C TRP A 536 9.98 -1.13 7.82
N LEU A 537 9.21 -1.95 8.54
CA LEU A 537 9.37 -3.41 8.57
C LEU A 537 9.42 -4.02 7.16
N VAL A 538 8.45 -3.63 6.32
CA VAL A 538 8.43 -3.91 4.88
C VAL A 538 8.86 -2.65 4.13
N PRO A 539 10.03 -2.60 3.46
CA PRO A 539 10.44 -1.43 2.68
C PRO A 539 9.72 -1.36 1.32
N TYR A 540 9.76 -0.21 0.66
CA TYR A 540 9.12 -0.01 -0.66
C TYR A 540 9.97 -0.48 -1.84
N VAL A 541 11.30 -0.50 -1.71
CA VAL A 541 12.20 -1.15 -2.68
C VAL A 541 13.27 -1.93 -1.91
N ASP A 542 13.54 -3.16 -2.35
CA ASP A 542 14.79 -3.86 -2.05
C ASP A 542 15.71 -3.78 -3.28
N ALA A 543 16.84 -3.09 -3.15
CA ALA A 543 17.81 -2.93 -4.22
C ALA A 543 18.95 -3.94 -4.03
N VAL A 544 19.10 -4.88 -4.96
CA VAL A 544 20.04 -5.99 -4.84
C VAL A 544 21.32 -5.72 -5.62
N VAL A 545 22.46 -5.82 -4.95
CA VAL A 545 23.80 -5.61 -5.52
C VAL A 545 24.64 -6.87 -5.31
N PRO A 546 24.99 -7.63 -6.36
CA PRO A 546 25.93 -8.74 -6.23
C PRO A 546 27.30 -8.26 -5.72
N ALA A 547 27.96 -9.09 -4.91
CA ALA A 547 29.33 -8.86 -4.48
C ALA A 547 30.30 -8.73 -5.68
N GLY A 548 31.38 -7.99 -5.45
CA GLY A 548 32.39 -7.64 -6.45
C GLY A 548 33.55 -6.92 -5.77
N THR A 549 34.24 -6.03 -6.48
CA THR A 549 35.27 -5.19 -5.82
C THR A 549 34.63 -4.26 -4.79
N TYR A 550 35.39 -3.93 -3.74
CA TYR A 550 34.93 -3.04 -2.68
C TYR A 550 34.46 -1.69 -3.23
N GLU A 551 35.24 -1.04 -4.09
CA GLU A 551 34.88 0.26 -4.66
C GLU A 551 33.62 0.18 -5.56
N ASP A 552 33.45 -0.91 -6.32
CA ASP A 552 32.30 -1.11 -7.20
C ASP A 552 31.00 -1.32 -6.41
N VAL A 553 31.01 -2.24 -5.44
CA VAL A 553 29.85 -2.49 -4.56
C VAL A 553 29.54 -1.22 -3.77
N ARG A 554 30.56 -0.61 -3.14
CA ARG A 554 30.38 0.61 -2.35
C ARG A 554 29.75 1.73 -3.17
N ALA A 555 30.17 1.97 -4.41
CA ALA A 555 29.60 3.05 -5.21
C ALA A 555 28.13 2.82 -5.61
N SER A 556 27.72 1.56 -5.80
CA SER A 556 26.31 1.21 -6.03
C SER A 556 25.49 1.39 -4.75
N VAL A 557 25.98 0.90 -3.61
CA VAL A 557 25.30 1.03 -2.30
C VAL A 557 25.22 2.50 -1.86
N ASP A 558 26.33 3.25 -1.82
CA ASP A 558 26.37 4.68 -1.45
C ASP A 558 25.44 5.54 -2.34
N ALA A 559 25.21 5.14 -3.61
CA ALA A 559 24.28 5.82 -4.51
C ALA A 559 22.81 5.45 -4.25
N LEU A 560 22.50 4.18 -4.01
CA LEU A 560 21.14 3.71 -3.66
C LEU A 560 20.67 4.29 -2.33
N LEU A 561 21.54 4.33 -1.32
CA LEU A 561 21.28 4.92 0.00
C LEU A 561 21.10 6.45 -0.02
N ALA A 562 21.41 7.10 -1.15
CA ALA A 562 21.23 8.53 -1.41
C ALA A 562 19.99 8.84 -2.29
N SER A 563 19.08 7.87 -2.45
CA SER A 563 17.81 8.04 -3.15
C SER A 563 16.90 9.12 -2.52
N THR A 564 16.11 9.77 -3.36
CA THR A 564 14.95 10.60 -2.98
C THR A 564 13.84 9.78 -2.32
N VAL A 565 13.81 8.46 -2.56
CA VAL A 565 13.00 7.50 -1.82
C VAL A 565 13.81 7.07 -0.59
N PRO A 566 13.46 7.49 0.64
CA PRO A 566 14.18 7.07 1.85
C PRO A 566 13.85 5.64 2.30
N ASP A 567 12.82 5.07 1.67
CA ASP A 567 12.19 3.77 1.93
C ASP A 567 12.77 2.71 0.98
N VAL A 568 14.10 2.54 1.07
CA VAL A 568 14.92 1.64 0.23
C VAL A 568 15.84 0.83 1.15
N ARG A 569 15.71 -0.49 1.09
CA ARG A 569 16.70 -1.45 1.59
C ARG A 569 17.70 -1.76 0.47
N VAL A 570 18.94 -2.04 0.83
CA VAL A 570 19.98 -2.46 -0.13
C VAL A 570 20.52 -3.81 0.32
N THR A 571 20.26 -4.86 -0.44
CA THR A 571 20.72 -6.22 -0.11
C THR A 571 21.95 -6.57 -0.94
N VAL A 572 23.09 -6.83 -0.30
CA VAL A 572 24.32 -7.26 -0.99
C VAL A 572 24.42 -8.78 -0.92
N THR A 573 24.37 -9.44 -2.08
CA THR A 573 24.43 -10.92 -2.13
C THR A 573 25.86 -11.42 -2.32
N GLY A 574 26.24 -12.46 -1.58
CA GLY A 574 27.52 -13.13 -1.75
C GLY A 574 27.82 -14.20 -0.69
N PRO A 575 29.00 -14.83 -0.74
CA PRO A 575 29.36 -15.94 0.14
C PRO A 575 29.87 -15.46 1.51
N TRP A 576 29.03 -14.75 2.28
CA TRP A 576 29.40 -14.19 3.59
C TRP A 576 29.84 -15.26 4.59
N ASP A 577 29.25 -16.46 4.53
CA ASP A 577 29.60 -17.61 5.39
C ASP A 577 31.05 -18.09 5.21
N ALA A 578 31.71 -17.75 4.10
CA ALA A 578 33.13 -18.04 3.88
C ALA A 578 34.06 -17.14 4.72
N LEU A 579 33.55 -16.06 5.35
CA LEU A 579 34.35 -15.05 6.06
C LEU A 579 34.75 -15.48 7.49
N THR A 580 35.50 -16.57 7.60
CA THR A 580 35.99 -17.07 8.90
C THR A 580 36.73 -16.01 9.73
N THR A 581 36.70 -16.16 11.06
CA THR A 581 37.40 -15.29 12.03
C THR A 581 38.90 -15.59 12.17
N ALA A 582 39.41 -16.62 11.47
CA ALA A 582 40.77 -17.13 11.61
C ALA A 582 41.87 -16.09 11.28
N ARG A 583 43.06 -16.29 11.85
CA ARG A 583 44.25 -15.46 11.59
C ARG A 583 44.70 -15.60 10.14
N ARG A 584 44.93 -14.46 9.47
CA ARG A 584 45.30 -14.34 8.06
C ARG A 584 46.10 -13.04 7.84
N SER A 585 46.68 -12.86 6.66
CA SER A 585 47.31 -11.59 6.27
C SER A 585 46.24 -10.58 5.84
N PRO A 586 46.09 -9.40 6.50
CA PRO A 586 45.03 -8.45 6.16
C PRO A 586 45.11 -7.86 4.74
N LEU A 587 46.28 -7.87 4.12
CA LEU A 587 46.52 -7.31 2.77
C LEU A 587 46.68 -8.39 1.68
N ALA A 588 46.63 -9.67 2.06
CA ALA A 588 46.70 -10.82 1.16
C ALA A 588 45.60 -11.86 1.51
N ASP A 589 44.47 -11.36 2.00
CA ASP A 589 43.26 -12.14 2.28
C ASP A 589 42.50 -12.35 0.97
N PRO A 590 42.26 -13.59 0.49
CA PRO A 590 41.46 -13.82 -0.70
C PRO A 590 40.01 -13.30 -0.59
N GLY A 591 39.51 -13.09 0.64
CA GLY A 591 38.21 -12.48 0.91
C GLY A 591 38.26 -10.98 1.20
N LEU A 592 39.34 -10.26 0.84
CA LEU A 592 39.56 -8.86 1.21
C LEU A 592 38.37 -7.95 0.85
N ASP A 593 37.90 -7.96 -0.40
CA ASP A 593 36.78 -7.12 -0.85
C ASP A 593 35.51 -7.35 -0.02
N LEU A 594 35.12 -8.63 0.18
CA LEU A 594 33.97 -8.99 1.02
C LEU A 594 34.13 -8.46 2.45
N ARG A 595 35.33 -8.52 3.04
CA ARG A 595 35.57 -7.98 4.38
C ARG A 595 35.59 -6.45 4.44
N LEU A 596 35.98 -5.78 3.35
CA LEU A 596 35.88 -4.32 3.24
C LEU A 596 34.42 -3.87 3.04
N ILE A 597 33.61 -4.62 2.29
CA ILE A 597 32.16 -4.39 2.13
C ILE A 597 31.48 -4.56 3.49
N LEU A 598 31.73 -5.68 4.19
CA LEU A 598 31.26 -5.92 5.56
C LEU A 598 31.65 -4.75 6.48
N ALA A 599 32.95 -4.45 6.62
CA ALA A 599 33.44 -3.38 7.50
C ALA A 599 32.94 -1.96 7.15
N ALA A 600 32.39 -1.74 5.95
CA ALA A 600 31.80 -0.47 5.55
C ALA A 600 30.29 -0.36 5.82
N PHE A 601 29.56 -1.48 5.88
CA PHE A 601 28.09 -1.49 5.86
C PHE A 601 27.42 -2.28 6.99
N ASP A 602 28.16 -3.10 7.74
CA ASP A 602 27.71 -3.87 8.94
C ASP A 602 26.96 -3.04 10.00
N HIS A 603 27.06 -1.71 9.94
CA HIS A 603 26.45 -0.77 10.88
C HIS A 603 25.40 0.20 10.25
N ASP A 604 25.04 0.08 8.96
CA ASP A 604 23.88 0.79 8.39
C ASP A 604 22.67 -0.16 8.31
N PRO A 605 21.60 0.06 9.10
CA PRO A 605 20.46 -0.88 9.19
C PRO A 605 19.64 -1.00 7.90
N ARG A 606 19.94 -0.21 6.86
CA ARG A 606 19.36 -0.31 5.52
C ARG A 606 20.13 -1.26 4.59
N VAL A 607 21.38 -1.59 4.92
CA VAL A 607 22.22 -2.50 4.12
C VAL A 607 22.20 -3.89 4.74
N HIS A 608 21.67 -4.87 4.02
CA HIS A 608 21.55 -6.25 4.47
C HIS A 608 22.55 -7.11 3.70
N LEU A 609 23.30 -7.97 4.40
CA LEU A 609 24.26 -8.88 3.77
C LEU A 609 23.64 -10.28 3.77
N ALA A 610 23.41 -10.85 2.58
CA ALA A 610 22.68 -12.10 2.40
C ALA A 610 23.44 -13.07 1.49
N GLY A 611 23.21 -14.38 1.66
CA GLY A 611 23.69 -15.38 0.71
C GLY A 611 23.12 -15.19 -0.69
N ASP A 612 23.60 -15.95 -1.68
CA ASP A 612 23.11 -15.90 -3.07
C ASP A 612 21.72 -16.54 -3.27
N THR A 613 20.88 -16.57 -2.23
CA THR A 613 19.50 -17.06 -2.28
C THR A 613 18.59 -16.07 -3.00
N SER A 614 18.18 -16.45 -4.21
CA SER A 614 17.46 -15.57 -5.14
C SER A 614 15.99 -15.30 -4.77
N GLN A 615 15.41 -15.98 -3.79
CA GLN A 615 13.96 -15.93 -3.55
C GLN A 615 13.55 -14.85 -2.53
N PRO A 616 12.45 -14.10 -2.77
CA PRO A 616 11.90 -13.18 -1.78
C PRO A 616 11.20 -13.94 -0.64
N LEU A 617 11.39 -13.50 0.60
CA LEU A 617 10.69 -14.03 1.79
C LEU A 617 9.33 -13.32 2.02
N PRO A 618 8.42 -13.88 2.85
CA PRO A 618 7.16 -13.24 3.24
C PRO A 618 7.34 -11.83 3.83
N GLY A 619 6.29 -11.01 3.79
CA GLY A 619 6.42 -9.57 4.09
C GLY A 619 7.22 -8.83 3.02
N THR A 620 7.09 -9.25 1.76
CA THR A 620 7.97 -8.83 0.67
C THR A 620 7.75 -7.37 0.26
N PRO A 621 8.81 -6.62 -0.11
CA PRO A 621 8.69 -5.33 -0.80
C PRO A 621 7.91 -5.45 -2.12
N PRO A 622 7.25 -4.39 -2.61
CA PRO A 622 6.52 -4.44 -3.88
C PRO A 622 7.46 -4.49 -5.10
N TYR A 623 8.68 -3.99 -4.95
CA TYR A 623 9.65 -3.89 -6.03
C TYR A 623 11.05 -4.35 -5.61
N ARG A 624 11.75 -4.97 -6.56
CA ARG A 624 13.14 -5.41 -6.42
C ARG A 624 14.00 -4.80 -7.52
N LEU A 625 15.05 -4.08 -7.16
CA LEU A 625 15.93 -3.37 -8.11
C LEU A 625 17.31 -4.04 -8.13
N SER A 626 17.53 -4.96 -9.06
CA SER A 626 18.84 -5.61 -9.28
C SER A 626 19.79 -4.66 -10.03
N VAL A 627 20.91 -4.29 -9.40
CA VAL A 627 21.93 -3.38 -9.93
C VAL A 627 23.30 -4.08 -9.95
N PRO A 628 23.94 -4.25 -11.11
CA PRO A 628 25.32 -4.76 -11.17
C PRO A 628 26.29 -3.83 -10.42
N PRO A 629 27.28 -4.36 -9.67
CA PRO A 629 28.22 -3.53 -8.93
C PRO A 629 29.00 -2.60 -9.85
N GLY A 630 29.37 -1.43 -9.33
CA GLY A 630 30.09 -0.39 -10.08
C GLY A 630 29.17 0.52 -10.91
N TRP A 631 27.86 0.36 -10.81
CA TRP A 631 26.87 1.27 -11.39
C TRP A 631 26.21 2.14 -10.31
N MET A 632 26.37 3.45 -10.45
CA MET A 632 25.77 4.46 -9.59
C MET A 632 24.40 4.86 -10.12
N VAL A 633 23.41 4.90 -9.23
CA VAL A 633 22.03 5.29 -9.52
C VAL A 633 21.84 6.78 -9.15
N ALA A 634 21.28 7.59 -10.04
CA ALA A 634 20.91 8.98 -9.69
C ALA A 634 19.80 9.00 -8.62
N GLY A 635 19.84 9.97 -7.71
CA GLY A 635 18.94 9.99 -6.54
C GLY A 635 17.45 9.98 -6.87
N ASP A 636 17.04 10.52 -8.03
CA ASP A 636 15.65 10.53 -8.50
C ASP A 636 15.26 9.30 -9.35
N ALA A 637 16.21 8.46 -9.74
CA ALA A 637 15.99 7.40 -10.71
C ALA A 637 15.08 6.28 -10.18
N VAL A 638 15.21 5.93 -8.89
CA VAL A 638 14.34 4.92 -8.24
C VAL A 638 12.89 5.39 -8.22
N GLU A 639 12.66 6.67 -7.90
CA GLU A 639 11.33 7.30 -7.89
C GLU A 639 10.73 7.30 -9.31
N ARG A 640 11.50 7.72 -10.32
CA ARG A 640 11.07 7.70 -11.72
C ARG A 640 10.75 6.29 -12.23
N LEU A 641 11.63 5.31 -12.03
CA LEU A 641 11.45 3.94 -12.52
C LEU A 641 10.18 3.30 -11.93
N VAL A 642 9.97 3.44 -10.61
CA VAL A 642 8.78 2.92 -9.94
C VAL A 642 7.52 3.64 -10.40
N GLY A 643 7.56 4.97 -10.57
CA GLY A 643 6.44 5.74 -11.10
C GLY A 643 5.99 5.26 -12.48
N HIS A 644 6.94 5.03 -13.40
CA HIS A 644 6.67 4.50 -14.73
C HIS A 644 6.10 3.07 -14.69
N MET A 645 6.62 2.21 -13.80
CA MET A 645 6.15 0.83 -13.65
C MET A 645 4.74 0.72 -13.04
N GLU A 646 4.33 1.70 -12.22
CA GLU A 646 2.95 1.87 -11.75
C GLU A 646 2.02 2.44 -12.83
N GLU A 647 2.43 3.51 -13.53
CA GLU A 647 1.62 4.15 -14.59
C GLU A 647 1.22 3.17 -15.70
N HIS A 648 2.08 2.21 -16.01
CA HIS A 648 1.87 1.21 -17.05
C HIS A 648 1.46 -0.19 -16.51
N ASP A 649 1.41 -0.38 -15.18
CA ASP A 649 1.20 -1.65 -14.46
C ASP A 649 2.06 -2.80 -15.04
N LEU A 650 3.34 -2.52 -15.25
CA LEU A 650 4.33 -3.45 -15.81
C LEU A 650 4.81 -4.45 -14.74
N GLY A 651 5.31 -5.59 -15.21
CA GLY A 651 5.92 -6.64 -14.40
C GLY A 651 7.43 -6.43 -14.18
N ALA A 652 8.14 -5.91 -15.18
CA ALA A 652 9.54 -5.52 -15.04
C ALA A 652 9.97 -4.40 -16.00
N LEU A 653 11.03 -3.69 -15.62
CA LEU A 653 11.82 -2.81 -16.48
C LEU A 653 13.25 -3.36 -16.61
N ARG A 654 13.75 -3.47 -17.84
CA ARG A 654 15.12 -3.83 -18.17
C ARG A 654 15.90 -2.57 -18.54
N ILE A 655 16.82 -2.15 -17.67
CA ILE A 655 17.57 -0.91 -17.81
C ILE A 655 18.93 -1.24 -18.45
N VAL A 656 19.07 -0.95 -19.74
CA VAL A 656 20.30 -1.20 -20.53
C VAL A 656 21.43 -0.28 -20.05
N LEU A 657 22.51 -0.85 -19.51
CA LEU A 657 23.64 -0.09 -18.96
C LEU A 657 24.80 0.00 -19.96
N GLU A 658 25.16 -1.12 -20.57
CA GLU A 658 26.31 -1.24 -21.49
C GLU A 658 26.06 -2.37 -22.49
N GLU A 659 26.40 -2.16 -23.76
CA GLU A 659 26.41 -3.21 -24.79
C GLU A 659 27.86 -3.52 -25.17
N THR A 660 28.25 -4.78 -25.04
CA THR A 660 29.62 -5.27 -25.24
C THR A 660 29.63 -6.41 -26.27
N ALA A 661 30.81 -6.81 -26.75
CA ALA A 661 30.92 -7.98 -27.64
C ALA A 661 30.50 -9.31 -26.96
N GLN A 662 30.46 -9.31 -25.62
CA GLN A 662 30.05 -10.39 -24.74
C GLN A 662 28.54 -10.41 -24.47
N GLY A 663 27.84 -9.29 -24.67
CA GLY A 663 26.39 -9.16 -24.45
C GLY A 663 25.97 -7.80 -23.87
N VAL A 664 24.69 -7.70 -23.51
CA VAL A 664 24.10 -6.49 -22.90
C VAL A 664 24.09 -6.62 -21.37
N THR A 665 24.81 -5.74 -20.69
CA THR A 665 24.72 -5.55 -19.24
C THR A 665 23.50 -4.69 -18.93
N ALA A 666 22.61 -5.17 -18.07
CA ALA A 666 21.40 -4.46 -17.68
C ALA A 666 21.12 -4.56 -16.18
N ALA A 667 20.68 -3.44 -15.58
CA ALA A 667 19.94 -3.48 -14.31
C ALA A 667 18.49 -3.90 -14.59
N ARG A 668 17.77 -4.31 -13.55
CA ARG A 668 16.39 -4.79 -13.68
C ARG A 668 15.56 -4.34 -12.47
N LEU A 669 14.43 -3.69 -12.71
CA LEU A 669 13.42 -3.42 -11.69
C LEU A 669 12.26 -4.38 -11.92
N ASP A 670 11.97 -5.25 -10.96
CA ASP A 670 10.86 -6.20 -11.00
C ASP A 670 9.76 -5.80 -10.02
N ARG A 671 8.50 -6.08 -10.39
CA ARG A 671 7.35 -6.11 -9.48
C ARG A 671 7.27 -7.49 -8.83
N THR A 672 7.30 -7.55 -7.51
CA THR A 672 7.29 -8.82 -6.76
C THR A 672 6.10 -9.70 -7.11
N ALA A 673 4.89 -9.14 -7.13
CA ALA A 673 3.67 -9.84 -7.58
C ALA A 673 3.80 -10.54 -8.95
N ALA A 674 4.60 -9.98 -9.87
CA ALA A 674 4.84 -10.56 -11.18
C ALA A 674 5.84 -11.72 -11.14
N LEU A 675 6.94 -11.59 -10.38
CA LEU A 675 7.89 -12.69 -10.15
C LEU A 675 7.23 -13.88 -9.46
N SER A 676 6.43 -13.63 -8.42
CA SER A 676 5.72 -14.66 -7.66
C SER A 676 4.69 -15.39 -8.52
N ARG A 677 3.85 -14.67 -9.28
CA ARG A 677 2.90 -15.34 -10.18
C ARG A 677 3.61 -16.09 -11.31
N ALA A 678 4.69 -15.56 -11.87
CA ALA A 678 5.49 -16.29 -12.86
C ALA A 678 5.97 -17.63 -12.30
N ALA A 679 6.49 -17.64 -11.05
CA ALA A 679 6.90 -18.88 -10.37
C ALA A 679 5.72 -19.84 -10.10
N LEU A 680 4.52 -19.33 -9.76
CA LEU A 680 3.31 -20.15 -9.55
C LEU A 680 2.78 -20.83 -10.83
N VAL A 681 3.11 -20.32 -12.02
CA VAL A 681 2.56 -20.83 -13.30
C VAL A 681 3.62 -21.38 -14.27
N ALA A 682 4.88 -21.47 -13.84
CA ALA A 682 6.00 -21.98 -14.64
C ALA A 682 5.97 -23.51 -14.79
N ALA A 683 6.17 -24.01 -16.01
CA ALA A 683 6.67 -25.37 -16.22
C ALA A 683 8.20 -25.41 -15.99
N PRO A 684 8.82 -26.59 -15.80
CA PRO A 684 10.25 -26.71 -15.45
C PRO A 684 11.23 -26.02 -16.39
N ASP A 685 10.89 -25.93 -17.69
CA ASP A 685 11.77 -25.47 -18.77
C ASP A 685 11.43 -24.07 -19.32
N GLU A 686 10.58 -23.29 -18.62
CA GLU A 686 10.13 -21.97 -19.09
C GLU A 686 10.93 -20.80 -18.50
N ASP A 687 11.27 -19.84 -19.35
CA ASP A 687 11.97 -18.62 -18.95
C ASP A 687 11.08 -17.66 -18.12
N GLN A 688 11.62 -17.16 -17.01
CA GLN A 688 10.87 -16.32 -16.08
C GLN A 688 10.61 -14.89 -16.61
N GLU A 689 11.44 -14.36 -17.51
CA GLU A 689 11.22 -13.05 -18.14
C GLU A 689 10.10 -13.11 -19.17
N ASP A 690 10.06 -14.17 -20.00
CA ASP A 690 8.96 -14.42 -20.95
C ASP A 690 7.62 -14.65 -20.21
N LEU A 691 7.63 -15.33 -19.06
CA LEU A 691 6.45 -15.47 -18.19
C LEU A 691 5.99 -14.13 -17.59
N VAL A 692 6.91 -13.28 -17.15
CA VAL A 692 6.58 -11.94 -16.61
C VAL A 692 6.02 -11.02 -17.71
N ASP A 693 6.53 -11.10 -18.95
CA ASP A 693 5.97 -10.34 -20.07
C ASP A 693 4.54 -10.77 -20.41
N ALA A 694 4.30 -12.08 -20.49
CA ALA A 694 2.96 -12.63 -20.74
C ALA A 694 1.94 -12.22 -19.65
N LEU A 695 2.33 -12.26 -18.38
CA LEU A 695 1.44 -12.01 -17.24
C LEU A 695 1.24 -10.53 -16.90
N PHE A 696 2.24 -9.66 -17.10
CA PHE A 696 2.20 -8.25 -16.69
C PHE A 696 2.81 -7.29 -17.72
N GLY A 697 3.88 -7.70 -18.39
CA GLY A 697 4.59 -6.93 -19.42
C GLY A 697 5.99 -6.51 -18.99
N VAL A 698 6.97 -6.58 -19.90
CA VAL A 698 8.36 -6.13 -19.72
C VAL A 698 8.67 -5.00 -20.70
N GLU A 699 9.32 -3.93 -20.22
CA GLU A 699 9.81 -2.84 -21.08
C GLU A 699 11.33 -2.63 -20.95
N TRP A 700 11.97 -2.30 -22.07
CA TRP A 700 13.42 -2.06 -22.16
C TRP A 700 13.72 -0.56 -22.29
N VAL A 701 14.55 -0.04 -21.40
CA VAL A 701 14.85 1.39 -21.27
C VAL A 701 16.36 1.68 -21.22
N ASP A 702 16.74 2.90 -21.58
CA ASP A 702 18.14 3.34 -21.70
C ASP A 702 18.72 3.84 -20.36
N GLY A 703 19.74 3.19 -19.84
CA GLY A 703 20.27 3.44 -18.49
C GLY A 703 20.79 4.86 -18.27
N GLU A 704 21.48 5.45 -19.25
CA GLU A 704 21.97 6.84 -19.13
C GLU A 704 20.80 7.82 -19.02
N THR A 705 19.77 7.66 -19.86
CA THR A 705 18.52 8.44 -19.82
C THR A 705 17.78 8.29 -18.49
N TRP A 706 17.81 7.09 -17.89
CA TRP A 706 17.19 6.84 -16.60
C TRP A 706 18.07 7.20 -15.39
N GLY A 707 19.32 7.60 -15.61
CA GLY A 707 20.21 8.18 -14.58
C GLY A 707 21.24 7.21 -14.00
N PHE A 708 21.48 6.07 -14.63
CA PHE A 708 22.55 5.14 -14.28
C PHE A 708 23.87 5.59 -14.90
N LYS A 709 24.95 5.55 -14.12
CA LYS A 709 26.30 5.91 -14.58
C LYS A 709 27.34 4.98 -13.98
N ARG A 710 28.33 4.58 -14.79
CA ARG A 710 29.46 3.79 -14.30
C ARG A 710 30.28 4.60 -13.29
N ARG A 711 30.73 3.93 -12.23
CA ARG A 711 31.56 4.51 -11.16
C ARG A 711 32.83 5.15 -11.74
N PRO A 712 33.27 6.34 -11.26
CA PRO A 712 34.57 6.90 -11.61
C PRO A 712 35.71 6.04 -11.05
N ALA A 713 36.83 5.95 -11.78
CA ALA A 713 37.95 5.08 -11.44
C ALA A 713 38.45 5.23 -9.97
N VAL A 714 38.42 6.45 -9.43
CA VAL A 714 38.68 6.72 -8.01
C VAL A 714 37.36 6.90 -7.27
N TYR A 715 37.05 5.97 -6.35
CA TYR A 715 35.90 6.02 -5.45
C TYR A 715 36.31 5.63 -4.02
N PRO A 716 35.70 6.19 -2.95
CA PRO A 716 34.85 7.38 -2.96
C PRO A 716 35.61 8.60 -3.50
N PRO A 717 34.92 9.56 -4.14
CA PRO A 717 35.59 10.75 -4.68
C PRO A 717 36.28 11.50 -3.53
N ARG A 718 37.58 11.79 -3.70
CA ARG A 718 38.40 12.50 -2.70
C ARG A 718 37.87 13.91 -2.48
N ARG A 719 36.87 14.07 -1.60
CA ARG A 719 36.37 15.35 -1.12
C ARG A 719 37.51 16.05 -0.39
N LYS A 720 38.17 16.99 -1.06
CA LYS A 720 38.86 18.08 -0.35
C LYS A 720 37.82 18.77 0.55
N PRO A 721 38.15 19.13 1.80
CA PRO A 721 37.25 19.94 2.60
C PRO A 721 36.94 21.23 1.82
N VAL A 722 35.65 21.54 1.67
CA VAL A 722 35.21 22.76 0.97
C VAL A 722 35.81 23.94 1.71
N SER A 723 36.60 24.76 1.02
CA SER A 723 37.33 25.84 1.68
C SER A 723 36.37 26.91 2.21
N ASP A 724 36.78 27.62 3.26
CA ASP A 724 36.05 28.80 3.75
C ASP A 724 35.78 29.82 2.64
N LEU A 725 36.67 29.88 1.64
CA LEU A 725 36.54 30.74 0.47
C LEU A 725 35.39 30.32 -0.45
N GLU A 726 35.23 29.02 -0.71
CA GLU A 726 34.13 28.46 -1.49
C GLU A 726 32.80 28.55 -0.73
N LEU A 727 32.80 28.32 0.59
CA LEU A 727 31.63 28.53 1.45
C LEU A 727 31.20 30.01 1.50
N LEU A 728 32.15 30.94 1.51
CA LEU A 728 31.89 32.38 1.40
C LEU A 728 31.38 32.77 0.01
N ALA A 729 31.95 32.22 -1.06
CA ALA A 729 31.49 32.46 -2.43
C ALA A 729 30.04 31.99 -2.63
N ALA A 730 29.72 30.74 -2.27
CA ALA A 730 28.38 30.17 -2.39
C ALA A 730 27.33 30.92 -1.54
N ARG A 731 27.73 31.52 -0.41
CA ARG A 731 26.86 32.43 0.38
C ARG A 731 26.62 33.74 -0.37
N GLN A 732 27.66 34.37 -0.88
CA GLN A 732 27.56 35.63 -1.65
C GLN A 732 26.79 35.46 -2.96
N GLU A 733 26.91 34.33 -3.65
CA GLU A 733 26.12 34.05 -4.87
C GLU A 733 24.61 33.94 -4.58
N LYS A 734 24.23 33.27 -3.48
CA LYS A 734 22.83 33.22 -3.03
C LYS A 734 22.30 34.61 -2.66
N GLU A 735 23.11 35.43 -2.00
CA GLU A 735 22.79 36.82 -1.65
C GLU A 735 22.63 37.71 -2.90
N ILE A 736 23.55 37.59 -3.87
CA ILE A 736 23.48 38.25 -5.19
C ILE A 736 22.24 37.81 -5.97
N ALA A 737 21.89 36.52 -5.95
CA ALA A 737 20.68 36.01 -6.60
C ALA A 737 19.40 36.60 -5.98
N LEU A 738 19.36 36.71 -4.64
CA LEU A 738 18.26 37.35 -3.92
C LEU A 738 18.14 38.84 -4.26
N TYR A 739 19.25 39.58 -4.27
CA TYR A 739 19.25 41.00 -4.66
C TYR A 739 18.90 41.22 -6.14
N ARG A 740 19.34 40.34 -7.05
CA ARG A 740 18.92 40.35 -8.47
C ARG A 740 17.40 40.16 -8.58
N LYS A 741 16.83 39.19 -7.87
CA LYS A 741 15.37 38.95 -7.82
C LYS A 741 14.62 40.17 -7.29
N ARG A 742 15.04 40.74 -6.15
CA ARG A 742 14.41 41.94 -5.56
C ARG A 742 14.50 43.17 -6.48
N THR A 743 15.63 43.34 -7.16
CA THR A 743 15.84 44.43 -8.13
C THR A 743 14.94 44.28 -9.37
N ALA A 744 14.70 43.04 -9.83
CA ALA A 744 13.74 42.77 -10.90
C ALA A 744 12.31 43.12 -10.49
N THR A 745 11.88 42.73 -9.27
CA THR A 745 10.57 43.09 -8.71
C THR A 745 10.37 44.61 -8.64
N LEU A 746 11.30 45.34 -8.02
CA LEU A 746 11.22 46.81 -7.90
C LEU A 746 11.19 47.51 -9.28
N ARG A 747 11.86 46.96 -10.30
CA ARG A 747 11.79 47.48 -11.69
C ARG A 747 10.43 47.24 -12.32
N ALA A 748 9.80 46.09 -12.08
CA ALA A 748 8.46 45.78 -12.58
C ALA A 748 7.38 46.66 -11.91
N GLU A 749 7.44 46.81 -10.59
CA GLU A 749 6.58 47.72 -9.80
C GLU A 749 6.73 49.17 -10.27
N LEU A 750 7.95 49.65 -10.47
CA LEU A 750 8.23 51.00 -10.97
C LEU A 750 7.75 51.21 -12.43
N ALA A 751 7.78 50.18 -13.26
CA ALA A 751 7.19 50.22 -14.61
C ALA A 751 5.65 50.22 -14.57
N GLN A 752 5.03 49.57 -13.58
CA GLN A 752 3.59 49.61 -13.35
C GLN A 752 3.14 50.98 -12.83
N LEU A 753 3.75 51.49 -11.76
CA LEU A 753 3.42 52.81 -11.21
C LEU A 753 3.58 53.94 -12.24
N ARG A 754 4.53 53.83 -13.17
CA ARG A 754 4.64 54.76 -14.30
C ARG A 754 3.41 54.74 -15.21
N ARG A 755 2.90 53.55 -15.56
CA ARG A 755 1.69 53.40 -16.38
C ARG A 755 0.42 53.89 -15.67
N GLU A 756 0.38 53.79 -14.34
CA GLU A 756 -0.73 54.26 -13.51
C GLU A 756 -0.68 55.78 -13.30
N ALA A 757 0.50 56.34 -13.00
CA ALA A 757 0.74 57.79 -12.92
C ALA A 757 0.51 58.52 -14.26
N SER A 758 0.60 57.81 -15.39
CA SER A 758 0.19 58.33 -16.71
C SER A 758 -1.33 58.45 -16.91
N LYS A 759 -2.17 57.86 -16.03
CA LYS A 759 -3.64 57.89 -16.16
C LYS A 759 -4.33 58.97 -15.33
N HIS A 760 -3.78 59.36 -14.18
CA HIS A 760 -4.42 60.34 -13.28
C HIS A 760 -3.44 61.40 -12.76
N GLY A 761 -3.68 62.66 -13.15
CA GLY A 761 -2.71 63.75 -12.99
C GLY A 761 -2.41 64.19 -11.55
N ARG A 762 -3.36 64.04 -10.61
CA ARG A 762 -3.15 64.42 -9.20
C ARG A 762 -2.35 63.37 -8.43
N ASP A 763 -2.59 62.09 -8.70
CA ASP A 763 -1.83 60.98 -8.11
C ASP A 763 -0.37 60.92 -8.61
N ALA A 764 -0.11 61.48 -9.80
CA ALA A 764 1.20 61.44 -10.43
C ALA A 764 2.34 62.01 -9.57
N ALA A 765 2.10 63.00 -8.72
CA ALA A 765 3.11 63.53 -7.80
C ALA A 765 3.53 62.49 -6.74
N ARG A 766 2.55 61.93 -6.02
CA ARG A 766 2.73 60.92 -4.96
C ARG A 766 3.38 59.63 -5.49
N TRP A 767 3.00 59.20 -6.69
CA TRP A 767 3.62 58.03 -7.32
C TRP A 767 5.02 58.29 -7.89
N ARG A 768 5.34 59.51 -8.34
CA ARG A 768 6.71 59.89 -8.72
C ARG A 768 7.65 59.81 -7.53
N GLU A 769 7.27 60.36 -6.37
CA GLU A 769 8.07 60.30 -5.14
C GLU A 769 8.33 58.86 -4.67
N LYS A 770 7.28 58.02 -4.64
CA LYS A 770 7.42 56.61 -4.26
C LYS A 770 8.29 55.82 -5.26
N ALA A 771 8.11 56.06 -6.56
CA ALA A 771 8.95 55.49 -7.59
C ALA A 771 10.39 56.00 -7.53
N GLU A 772 10.64 57.24 -7.12
CA GLU A 772 11.99 57.75 -6.94
C GLU A 772 12.68 57.13 -5.71
N THR A 773 11.95 56.95 -4.61
CA THR A 773 12.43 56.20 -3.44
C THR A 773 12.85 54.78 -3.82
N TRP A 774 12.02 54.03 -4.56
CA TRP A 774 12.39 52.69 -5.06
C TRP A 774 13.49 52.71 -6.13
N ARG A 775 13.60 53.77 -6.94
CA ARG A 775 14.74 53.96 -7.85
C ARG A 775 16.04 54.17 -7.07
N ARG A 776 16.03 55.01 -6.04
CA ARG A 776 17.17 55.26 -5.13
C ARG A 776 17.55 53.96 -4.40
N GLU A 777 16.58 53.18 -3.95
CA GLU A 777 16.79 51.87 -3.31
C GLU A 777 17.38 50.83 -4.28
N ALA A 778 16.81 50.66 -5.47
CA ALA A 778 17.34 49.75 -6.49
C ALA A 778 18.75 50.15 -6.97
N VAL A 779 19.04 51.45 -7.07
CA VAL A 779 20.40 51.96 -7.36
C VAL A 779 21.35 51.76 -6.17
N ARG A 780 20.88 51.88 -4.93
CA ARG A 780 21.66 51.56 -3.72
C ARG A 780 22.04 50.08 -3.68
N LEU A 781 21.07 49.19 -3.89
CA LEU A 781 21.26 47.73 -3.93
C LEU A 781 22.19 47.30 -5.09
N ALA A 782 22.12 47.96 -6.24
CA ALA A 782 23.08 47.75 -7.33
C ALA A 782 24.49 48.30 -7.01
N ARG A 783 24.60 49.45 -6.33
CA ARG A 783 25.88 50.06 -5.93
C ARG A 783 26.58 49.35 -4.76
N THR A 784 25.86 48.59 -3.93
CA THR A 784 26.47 47.76 -2.88
C THR A 784 27.26 46.56 -3.41
N GLN A 785 27.21 46.28 -4.72
CA GLN A 785 27.81 45.07 -5.31
C GLN A 785 29.31 45.20 -5.67
N ASP A 786 30.07 46.19 -5.17
CA ASP A 786 31.48 46.35 -5.62
C ASP A 786 32.51 46.88 -4.56
N ARG A 787 33.77 46.49 -4.81
CA ARG A 787 35.06 46.96 -4.27
C ARG A 787 35.41 46.74 -2.79
N THR A 788 34.47 46.68 -1.85
CA THR A 788 34.82 46.54 -0.41
C THR A 788 35.10 45.10 0.03
N VAL A 789 34.25 44.14 -0.35
CA VAL A 789 34.39 42.72 0.02
C VAL A 789 35.64 42.10 -0.62
N LEU A 790 35.84 42.31 -1.93
CA LEU A 790 37.04 41.87 -2.65
C LEU A 790 38.34 42.44 -2.05
N LYS A 791 38.36 43.72 -1.63
CA LYS A 791 39.53 44.31 -0.95
C LYS A 791 39.78 43.70 0.42
N ARG A 792 38.75 43.33 1.18
CA ARG A 792 38.93 42.60 2.46
C ARG A 792 39.44 41.17 2.25
N ALA A 793 38.88 40.44 1.27
CA ALA A 793 39.36 39.10 0.91
C ALA A 793 40.82 39.13 0.46
N ALA A 794 41.17 39.98 -0.52
CA ALA A 794 42.54 40.11 -1.00
C ALA A 794 43.55 40.55 0.08
N ARG A 795 43.13 41.42 1.02
CA ARG A 795 43.97 41.83 2.16
C ARG A 795 44.18 40.68 3.16
N LYS A 796 43.15 39.87 3.44
CA LYS A 796 43.25 38.70 4.33
C LYS A 796 44.09 37.57 3.70
N ILE A 797 43.98 37.38 2.38
CA ILE A 797 44.81 36.42 1.63
C ILE A 797 46.28 36.85 1.61
N ARG A 798 46.61 38.13 1.38
CA ARG A 798 48.00 38.61 1.48
C ARG A 798 48.59 38.44 2.89
N GLY A 799 47.81 38.73 3.93
CA GLY A 799 48.23 38.55 5.33
C GLY A 799 48.44 37.09 5.77
N LEU A 800 48.05 36.10 4.94
CA LEU A 800 48.29 34.67 5.18
C LEU A 800 49.37 34.09 4.25
N ALA A 801 49.86 34.85 3.28
CA ALA A 801 50.85 34.40 2.29
C ALA A 801 52.30 34.84 2.63
N PHE A 802 52.47 35.95 3.35
CA PHE A 802 53.79 36.47 3.73
C PHE A 802 53.75 37.11 5.13
N PRO A 803 54.25 36.43 6.18
CA PRO A 803 54.42 37.01 7.50
C PRO A 803 55.78 37.73 7.62
N GLY A 804 55.77 39.00 8.03
CA GLY A 804 56.97 39.73 8.50
C GLY A 804 57.68 40.61 7.46
N ARG A 805 57.42 41.91 7.54
CA ARG A 805 58.43 42.91 7.94
C ARG A 805 57.80 43.81 9.01
#